data_AF-A0A7Z9Y6X3-F1
#
_entry.id   AF-A0A7Z9Y6X3-F1
#
_cell.length_a   1.000
_cell.length_b   1.000
_cell.length_c   1.000
_cell.angle_alpha   90.00
_cell.angle_beta   90.00
_cell.angle_gamma   90.00
#
_symmetry.space_group_name_H-M   'P 1'
#
loop_
_entity.id
_entity.type
_entity.pdbx_description
1 polymer ?
#
loop_
_entity_poly.entity_id
_entity_poly.type
_entity_poly.pdbx_seq_one_letter_code
_entity_poly.pdbx_strand_id
1 'polypeptide(L)'
;MDEPNRPRFPDYNGPPMPPVLHPWNLRHYGKLLAWIFFQPGYLLHYLRRADPELYQAKGRAFWGTVRLAAYRNLYLMFLVVTIVLAVGLVWLISTIQGTPVNWLSMAIGVAIGVAFVMIFGVGFGVGLGVAFGVAVGVTGSVAIGVVFGVVFVAPFVVAGGVVAYVVAGGVAIGVAFGRMYGVAGGVAVGVAVGGVAFGVAGSVMVGVMVGGSIILGASHLLFYPFIIILNHFIHRVQSPYLAFWDQLMAIPLVGTTKRLHSALKINFTTGLQQTTQVAANPYQRWAAQRALTGYIFSQPDPLSLIYQLAHDSALDSYIYPPSSPQQFRRWPDTRQVLLAELGQQFIAVTSDSGEVTERTVWRLTKPLRFTQPTPLSQFCNLLFTLFYNEANFRNQPVADITLAKNFAPHYEGARHYPHGAEVADSFTMIATFLNIQDVAALGQAYQQVTPLQTLPQPYLRPAVIESLIALGDISREVALYQQSTSAGQQAAALNRANGGLNKLAIYIQENVLPPEQVLLQRIVESWQALIAQAQGQLGEAALQDLSPAARRTAGAERRSTIWQRPPEPFANPYIAGDPVNPPLFVGRSDIFNQVDKVWRAKANPDSIILYGHRRMGKSSILRNLDQVAAPHSLIVYADLAGETSFAASTGDLFLGLADKIYFTLQETYPDAALPQPDPTQYSRPAQAAIQFNRLLAQVRAILDQNTLILALDEFEAIDHAVADGKIGADIYQFLRTKTQEPGLTFVFGGLHTLEEMSRDYQQPFYGSYSNIRVSYLNRKAAWRLITNPTPTFNLNYEAKAVERILHESGGQPYLIQQICRDALDHLNHELFDLDKEREVRILLSDVEAVLGEGFFRRGTVYFDGVWSQTENEAQRRILQTMARRDTAWSLSELAEATQLSPEDIQEQLLWAKRHDIVQQAAGNGSAWQFWVPLMHRWIREKKL
;
A
#
# COMPACT_ATOMS: atom_id res chain seq x y z
N MET A 1 -28.18 9.90 -13.75
CA MET A 1 -26.79 9.96 -13.26
C MET A 1 -26.31 8.52 -13.14
N ASP A 2 -25.47 8.09 -14.08
CA ASP A 2 -24.94 6.73 -14.10
C ASP A 2 -23.79 6.63 -13.09
N GLU A 3 -23.96 5.82 -12.05
CA GLU A 3 -22.84 5.43 -11.19
C GLU A 3 -21.79 4.72 -12.07
N PRO A 4 -20.50 5.08 -11.98
CA PRO A 4 -19.45 4.39 -12.71
C PRO A 4 -19.45 2.93 -12.22
N ASN A 5 -19.58 1.98 -13.16
CA ASN A 5 -19.65 0.51 -12.97
C ASN A 5 -21.04 -0.14 -12.85
N ARG A 6 -22.15 0.54 -13.13
CA ARG A 6 -23.43 -0.19 -13.32
C ARG A 6 -23.57 -0.74 -14.74
N PRO A 7 -24.05 -1.99 -14.93
CA PRO A 7 -24.38 -2.51 -16.26
C PRO A 7 -25.32 -1.55 -16.99
N ARG A 8 -25.12 -1.42 -18.30
CA ARG A 8 -26.02 -0.60 -19.11
C ARG A 8 -27.39 -1.25 -19.16
N PHE A 9 -28.40 -0.42 -19.35
CA PHE A 9 -29.71 -0.97 -19.69
C PHE A 9 -29.62 -1.66 -21.07
N PRO A 10 -30.29 -2.80 -21.27
CA PRO A 10 -30.24 -3.53 -22.53
C PRO A 10 -30.59 -2.63 -23.72
N ASP A 11 -30.00 -2.93 -24.88
CA ASP A 11 -30.30 -2.24 -26.13
C ASP A 11 -31.63 -2.70 -26.72
N TYR A 12 -32.35 -1.77 -27.36
CA TYR A 12 -33.61 -2.10 -28.03
C TYR A 12 -33.36 -2.67 -29.42
N ASN A 13 -33.63 -3.96 -29.59
CA ASN A 13 -33.43 -4.68 -30.85
C ASN A 13 -34.75 -4.98 -31.62
N GLY A 14 -35.82 -4.23 -31.32
CA GLY A 14 -37.13 -4.44 -31.92
C GLY A 14 -37.50 -3.45 -33.05
N PRO A 15 -38.69 -3.58 -33.65
CA PRO A 15 -39.19 -2.66 -34.67
C PRO A 15 -39.36 -1.23 -34.12
N PRO A 16 -39.26 -0.17 -34.93
CA PRO A 16 -39.27 1.21 -34.45
C PRO A 16 -40.47 1.52 -33.53
N MET A 17 -40.15 1.95 -32.30
CA MET A 17 -41.14 2.29 -31.29
C MET A 17 -41.77 3.67 -31.56
N PRO A 18 -43.11 3.80 -31.46
CA PRO A 18 -43.77 5.11 -31.55
C PRO A 18 -43.37 5.98 -30.35
N PRO A 19 -43.28 7.31 -30.52
CA PRO A 19 -42.93 8.22 -29.43
C PRO A 19 -44.00 8.23 -28.32
N VAL A 20 -45.28 8.12 -28.70
CA VAL A 20 -46.42 8.05 -27.78
C VAL A 20 -47.48 7.10 -28.34
N LEU A 21 -47.96 6.13 -27.53
CA LEU A 21 -49.12 5.31 -27.83
C LEU A 21 -50.41 6.14 -27.69
N HIS A 22 -51.41 5.85 -28.50
CA HIS A 22 -52.62 6.67 -28.63
C HIS A 22 -53.86 5.80 -28.39
N PRO A 23 -54.76 6.16 -27.46
CA PRO A 23 -55.97 5.38 -27.14
C PRO A 23 -56.99 5.30 -28.28
N TRP A 24 -56.85 6.10 -29.33
CA TRP A 24 -57.77 6.09 -30.47
C TRP A 24 -57.23 5.30 -31.67
N ASN A 25 -56.00 4.77 -31.58
CA ASN A 25 -55.36 4.03 -32.67
C ASN A 25 -55.43 2.52 -32.39
N LEU A 26 -56.28 1.81 -33.11
CA LEU A 26 -56.44 0.34 -32.99
C LEU A 26 -55.11 -0.43 -33.19
N ARG A 27 -54.20 0.05 -34.05
CA ARG A 27 -52.88 -0.58 -34.23
C ARG A 27 -52.02 -0.50 -32.98
N HIS A 28 -52.19 0.54 -32.17
CA HIS A 28 -51.47 0.70 -30.91
C HIS A 28 -51.95 -0.29 -29.84
N TYR A 29 -53.23 -0.67 -29.86
CA TYR A 29 -53.73 -1.76 -29.02
C TYR A 29 -53.13 -3.11 -29.41
N GLY A 30 -53.02 -3.40 -30.71
CA GLY A 30 -52.32 -4.60 -31.20
C GLY A 30 -50.86 -4.65 -30.75
N LYS A 31 -50.12 -3.53 -30.86
CA LYS A 31 -48.74 -3.41 -30.35
C LYS A 31 -48.67 -3.61 -28.84
N LEU A 32 -49.58 -2.99 -28.09
CA LEU A 32 -49.63 -3.10 -26.63
C LEU A 32 -49.90 -4.54 -26.19
N LEU A 33 -50.86 -5.23 -26.81
CA LEU A 33 -51.12 -6.65 -26.58
C LEU A 33 -49.90 -7.51 -26.92
N ALA A 34 -49.23 -7.23 -28.05
CA ALA A 34 -48.02 -7.94 -28.43
C ALA A 34 -46.90 -7.75 -27.40
N TRP A 35 -46.71 -6.53 -26.88
CA TRP A 35 -45.74 -6.26 -25.82
C TRP A 35 -46.13 -6.90 -24.49
N ILE A 36 -47.41 -6.96 -24.12
CA ILE A 36 -47.83 -7.58 -22.85
C ILE A 36 -47.62 -9.10 -22.90
N PHE A 37 -48.04 -9.75 -23.98
CA PHE A 37 -48.10 -11.21 -24.06
C PHE A 37 -46.83 -11.85 -24.63
N PHE A 38 -46.17 -11.24 -25.62
CA PHE A 38 -45.02 -11.87 -26.30
C PHE A 38 -43.69 -11.15 -26.02
N GLN A 39 -43.70 -9.83 -25.81
CA GLN A 39 -42.48 -9.00 -25.75
C GLN A 39 -42.49 -8.00 -24.58
N PRO A 40 -42.60 -8.46 -23.32
CA PRO A 40 -42.70 -7.58 -22.15
C PRO A 40 -41.53 -6.63 -22.01
N GLY A 41 -40.34 -7.00 -22.48
CA GLY A 41 -39.19 -6.11 -22.50
C GLY A 41 -39.46 -4.81 -23.28
N TYR A 42 -40.20 -4.87 -24.40
CA TYR A 42 -40.45 -3.70 -25.25
C TYR A 42 -41.31 -2.66 -24.55
N LEU A 43 -42.26 -3.08 -23.72
CA LEU A 43 -43.03 -2.18 -22.88
C LEU A 43 -42.13 -1.44 -21.88
N LEU A 44 -41.17 -2.15 -21.26
CA LEU A 44 -40.22 -1.55 -20.33
C LEU A 44 -39.28 -0.55 -21.02
N HIS A 45 -38.81 -0.84 -22.24
CA HIS A 45 -38.07 0.13 -23.04
C HIS A 45 -38.89 1.37 -23.39
N TYR A 46 -40.17 1.21 -23.76
CA TYR A 46 -41.07 2.32 -24.04
C TYR A 46 -41.25 3.23 -22.81
N LEU A 47 -41.43 2.64 -21.62
CA LEU A 47 -41.55 3.37 -20.36
C LEU A 47 -40.26 4.14 -20.01
N ARG A 48 -39.09 3.49 -20.10
CA ARG A 48 -37.80 4.16 -19.83
C ARG A 48 -37.51 5.27 -20.84
N ARG A 49 -37.85 5.08 -22.11
CA ARG A 49 -37.70 6.11 -23.16
C ARG A 49 -38.59 7.32 -22.90
N ALA A 50 -39.78 7.11 -22.34
CA ALA A 50 -40.70 8.20 -22.02
C ALA A 50 -40.15 9.11 -20.93
N ASP A 51 -39.61 8.54 -19.85
CA ASP A 51 -38.91 9.29 -18.79
C ASP A 51 -38.02 8.35 -17.95
N PRO A 52 -36.68 8.49 -18.00
CA PRO A 52 -35.76 7.64 -17.25
C PRO A 52 -35.83 7.81 -15.72
N GLU A 53 -36.14 9.01 -15.23
CA GLU A 53 -36.16 9.30 -13.79
C GLU A 53 -37.42 8.74 -13.13
N LEU A 54 -38.58 8.94 -13.78
CA LEU A 54 -39.85 8.36 -13.36
C LEU A 54 -39.86 6.83 -13.49
N TYR A 55 -39.11 6.27 -14.44
CA TYR A 55 -38.95 4.83 -14.56
C TYR A 55 -38.24 4.20 -13.34
N GLN A 56 -37.29 4.90 -12.73
CA GLN A 56 -36.52 4.40 -11.57
C GLN A 56 -37.15 4.74 -10.20
N ALA A 57 -38.04 5.73 -10.15
CA ALA A 57 -38.63 6.20 -8.90
C ALA A 57 -39.60 5.17 -8.28
N LYS A 58 -39.31 4.71 -7.04
CA LYS A 58 -40.28 3.93 -6.24
C LYS A 58 -41.46 4.82 -5.86
N GLY A 59 -42.60 4.60 -6.51
CA GLY A 59 -43.92 5.03 -6.01
C GLY A 59 -44.11 6.53 -5.72
N ARG A 60 -43.21 7.42 -6.16
CA ARG A 60 -43.41 8.86 -5.97
C ARG A 60 -44.34 9.40 -7.06
N ALA A 61 -45.58 9.63 -6.61
CA ALA A 61 -46.69 10.33 -7.21
C ALA A 61 -47.13 9.80 -8.59
N PHE A 62 -48.17 8.96 -8.59
CA PHE A 62 -49.09 8.76 -9.72
C PHE A 62 -49.41 10.08 -10.47
N TRP A 63 -49.47 11.20 -9.74
CA TRP A 63 -49.66 12.53 -10.31
C TRP A 63 -48.52 13.01 -11.23
N GLY A 64 -47.28 12.54 -11.02
CA GLY A 64 -46.16 12.78 -11.93
C GLY A 64 -46.27 11.97 -13.22
N THR A 65 -46.78 10.74 -13.15
CA THR A 65 -46.90 9.85 -14.32
C THR A 65 -48.10 10.20 -15.20
N VAL A 66 -49.22 10.65 -14.61
CA VAL A 66 -50.41 11.11 -15.38
C VAL A 66 -50.16 12.39 -16.18
N ARG A 67 -49.17 13.21 -15.78
CA ARG A 67 -48.78 14.42 -16.52
C ARG A 67 -48.07 14.10 -17.85
N LEU A 68 -47.39 12.96 -17.95
CA LEU A 68 -46.73 12.53 -19.17
C LEU A 68 -47.72 11.82 -20.10
N ALA A 69 -47.76 12.27 -21.36
CA ALA A 69 -48.67 11.70 -22.37
C ALA A 69 -48.46 10.20 -22.60
N ALA A 70 -47.20 9.74 -22.58
CA ALA A 70 -46.85 8.33 -22.78
C ALA A 70 -47.45 7.41 -21.71
N TYR A 71 -47.38 7.81 -20.44
CA TYR A 71 -47.88 7.07 -19.28
C TYR A 71 -49.41 7.16 -19.17
N ARG A 72 -49.97 8.37 -19.31
CA ARG A 72 -51.43 8.60 -19.29
C ARG A 72 -52.16 7.78 -20.35
N ASN A 73 -51.68 7.84 -21.60
CA ASN A 73 -52.31 7.12 -22.70
C ASN A 73 -52.21 5.61 -22.50
N LEU A 74 -51.09 5.13 -21.94
CA LEU A 74 -50.92 3.74 -21.58
C LEU A 74 -51.94 3.30 -20.52
N TYR A 75 -52.14 4.06 -19.44
CA TYR A 75 -53.18 3.76 -18.43
C TYR A 75 -54.59 3.66 -19.04
N LEU A 76 -54.96 4.60 -19.92
CA LEU A 76 -56.25 4.58 -20.61
C LEU A 76 -56.39 3.36 -21.53
N MET A 77 -55.36 3.05 -22.30
CA MET A 77 -55.36 1.87 -23.18
C MET A 77 -55.46 0.57 -22.39
N PHE A 78 -54.74 0.44 -21.27
CA PHE A 78 -54.83 -0.72 -20.39
C PHE A 78 -56.22 -0.88 -19.78
N LEU A 79 -56.85 0.22 -19.34
CA LEU A 79 -58.22 0.20 -18.84
C LEU A 79 -59.18 -0.35 -19.91
N VAL A 80 -59.07 0.15 -21.14
CA VAL A 80 -59.87 -0.32 -22.28
C VAL A 80 -59.62 -1.80 -22.56
N VAL A 81 -58.34 -2.23 -22.62
CA VAL A 81 -57.99 -3.65 -22.83
C VAL A 81 -58.57 -4.53 -21.74
N THR A 82 -58.48 -4.12 -20.47
CA THR A 82 -59.00 -4.89 -19.34
C THR A 82 -60.51 -5.06 -19.41
N ILE A 83 -61.23 -3.99 -19.72
CA ILE A 83 -62.70 -4.03 -19.89
C ILE A 83 -63.07 -4.96 -21.05
N VAL A 84 -62.40 -4.82 -22.21
CA VAL A 84 -62.68 -5.62 -23.41
C VAL A 84 -62.40 -7.11 -23.14
N LEU A 85 -61.27 -7.44 -22.50
CA LEU A 85 -60.93 -8.82 -22.15
C LEU A 85 -61.90 -9.41 -21.12
N ALA A 86 -62.30 -8.63 -20.10
CA ALA A 86 -63.26 -9.07 -19.10
C ALA A 86 -64.64 -9.35 -19.72
N VAL A 87 -65.14 -8.44 -20.57
CA VAL A 87 -66.40 -8.62 -21.31
C VAL A 87 -66.31 -9.83 -22.24
N GLY A 88 -65.22 -9.96 -22.99
CA GLY A 88 -64.99 -11.09 -23.90
C GLY A 88 -64.94 -12.44 -23.16
N LEU A 89 -64.30 -12.50 -22.00
CA LEU A 89 -64.23 -13.71 -21.18
C LEU A 89 -65.59 -14.08 -20.59
N VAL A 90 -66.34 -13.11 -20.06
CA VAL A 90 -67.69 -13.33 -19.52
C VAL A 90 -68.63 -13.81 -20.63
N TRP A 91 -68.56 -13.18 -21.82
CA TRP A 91 -69.33 -13.60 -22.99
C TRP A 91 -68.97 -15.03 -23.41
N LEU A 92 -67.68 -15.38 -23.44
CA LEU A 92 -67.21 -16.72 -23.76
C LEU A 92 -67.73 -17.76 -22.74
N ILE A 93 -67.61 -17.48 -21.45
CA ILE A 93 -68.09 -18.38 -20.37
C ILE A 93 -69.60 -18.54 -20.44
N SER A 94 -70.35 -17.45 -20.62
CA SER A 94 -71.80 -17.46 -20.82
C SER A 94 -72.21 -18.28 -22.04
N THR A 95 -71.45 -18.17 -23.15
CA THR A 95 -71.69 -18.95 -24.37
C THR A 95 -71.43 -20.44 -24.15
N ILE A 96 -70.36 -20.79 -23.41
CA ILE A 96 -70.03 -22.19 -23.07
C ILE A 96 -71.06 -22.79 -22.10
N GLN A 97 -71.55 -21.99 -21.15
CA GLN A 97 -72.48 -22.44 -20.10
C GLN A 97 -73.96 -22.33 -20.51
N GLY A 98 -74.26 -21.64 -21.62
CA GLY A 98 -75.64 -21.38 -22.06
C GLY A 98 -76.45 -20.47 -21.13
N THR A 99 -75.79 -19.69 -20.27
CA THR A 99 -76.44 -18.81 -19.29
C THR A 99 -76.51 -17.37 -19.80
N PRO A 100 -77.60 -16.61 -19.57
CA PRO A 100 -77.67 -15.21 -19.99
C PRO A 100 -76.72 -14.32 -19.17
N VAL A 101 -76.00 -13.40 -19.83
CA VAL A 101 -75.07 -12.47 -19.18
C VAL A 101 -75.84 -11.45 -18.31
N ASN A 102 -75.55 -11.41 -17.01
CA ASN A 102 -76.02 -10.34 -16.14
C ASN A 102 -75.09 -9.12 -16.25
N TRP A 103 -75.47 -8.16 -17.09
CA TRP A 103 -74.69 -6.96 -17.37
C TRP A 103 -74.51 -6.03 -16.15
N LEU A 104 -75.46 -6.02 -15.20
CA LEU A 104 -75.40 -5.15 -14.02
C LEU A 104 -74.38 -5.66 -13.01
N SER A 105 -74.41 -6.96 -12.68
CA SER A 105 -73.40 -7.57 -11.80
C SER A 105 -72.02 -7.55 -12.45
N MET A 106 -71.96 -7.69 -13.78
CA MET A 106 -70.73 -7.52 -14.54
C MET A 106 -70.18 -6.09 -14.43
N ALA A 107 -71.00 -5.07 -14.65
CA ALA A 107 -70.56 -3.67 -14.57
C ALA A 107 -70.05 -3.32 -13.17
N ILE A 108 -70.73 -3.78 -12.11
CA ILE A 108 -70.31 -3.61 -10.72
C ILE A 108 -69.00 -4.37 -10.44
N GLY A 109 -68.88 -5.62 -10.90
CA GLY A 109 -67.68 -6.43 -10.74
C GLY A 109 -66.46 -5.84 -11.47
N VAL A 110 -66.66 -5.34 -12.69
CA VAL A 110 -65.63 -4.64 -13.46
C VAL A 110 -65.26 -3.31 -12.78
N ALA A 111 -66.23 -2.54 -12.29
CA ALA A 111 -65.97 -1.27 -11.60
C ALA A 111 -65.18 -1.48 -10.29
N ILE A 112 -65.54 -2.48 -9.48
CA ILE A 112 -64.82 -2.85 -8.25
C ILE A 112 -63.43 -3.36 -8.60
N GLY A 113 -63.30 -4.22 -9.62
CA GLY A 113 -62.01 -4.73 -10.09
C GLY A 113 -61.07 -3.60 -10.58
N VAL A 114 -61.59 -2.66 -11.37
CA VAL A 114 -60.84 -1.48 -11.84
C VAL A 114 -60.44 -0.58 -10.67
N ALA A 115 -61.34 -0.33 -9.71
CA ALA A 115 -61.03 0.47 -8.53
C ALA A 115 -59.94 -0.18 -7.66
N PHE A 116 -59.99 -1.51 -7.50
CA PHE A 116 -58.98 -2.26 -6.74
C PHE A 116 -57.60 -2.22 -7.43
N VAL A 117 -57.58 -2.37 -8.76
CA VAL A 117 -56.36 -2.24 -9.58
C VAL A 117 -55.78 -0.83 -9.52
N MET A 118 -56.63 0.21 -9.54
CA MET A 118 -56.18 1.61 -9.41
C MET A 118 -55.65 1.94 -8.00
N ILE A 119 -56.22 1.37 -6.93
CA ILE A 119 -55.80 1.67 -5.55
C ILE A 119 -54.49 0.94 -5.20
N PHE A 120 -54.36 -0.34 -5.54
CA PHE A 120 -53.18 -1.14 -5.19
C PHE A 120 -52.05 -1.09 -6.24
N GLY A 121 -52.37 -0.83 -7.51
CA GLY A 121 -51.39 -0.69 -8.59
C GLY A 121 -50.45 0.52 -8.42
N VAL A 122 -50.89 1.54 -7.66
CA VAL A 122 -50.13 2.77 -7.40
C VAL A 122 -48.91 2.54 -6.49
N GLY A 123 -48.90 1.48 -5.67
CA GLY A 123 -47.79 1.18 -4.75
C GLY A 123 -46.59 0.44 -5.36
N PHE A 124 -46.75 -0.24 -6.50
CA PHE A 124 -45.81 -1.28 -6.97
C PHE A 124 -45.00 -0.94 -8.23
N GLY A 125 -45.08 0.29 -8.74
CA GLY A 125 -44.35 0.73 -9.94
C GLY A 125 -45.11 0.43 -11.24
N VAL A 126 -45.04 1.38 -12.17
CA VAL A 126 -46.00 1.51 -13.28
C VAL A 126 -45.96 0.37 -14.30
N GLY A 127 -44.80 -0.27 -14.50
CA GLY A 127 -44.70 -1.37 -15.48
C GLY A 127 -45.32 -2.68 -15.00
N LEU A 128 -45.03 -3.07 -13.75
CA LEU A 128 -45.44 -4.37 -13.18
C LEU A 128 -46.86 -4.34 -12.60
N GLY A 129 -47.26 -3.23 -11.95
CA GLY A 129 -48.60 -3.08 -11.38
C GLY A 129 -49.71 -3.10 -12.43
N VAL A 130 -49.41 -2.67 -13.66
CA VAL A 130 -50.39 -2.54 -14.74
C VAL A 130 -50.61 -3.86 -15.48
N ALA A 131 -49.55 -4.64 -15.77
CA ALA A 131 -49.68 -5.98 -16.35
C ALA A 131 -50.36 -6.97 -15.37
N PHE A 132 -50.01 -6.89 -14.09
CA PHE A 132 -50.62 -7.69 -13.02
C PHE A 132 -52.08 -7.30 -12.77
N GLY A 133 -52.40 -6.00 -12.85
CA GLY A 133 -53.76 -5.48 -12.71
C GLY A 133 -54.74 -6.01 -13.75
N VAL A 134 -54.29 -6.24 -14.99
CA VAL A 134 -55.14 -6.87 -16.03
C VAL A 134 -55.35 -8.36 -15.72
N ALA A 135 -54.31 -9.10 -15.36
CA ALA A 135 -54.41 -10.54 -15.09
C ALA A 135 -55.23 -10.86 -13.83
N VAL A 136 -55.01 -10.11 -12.74
CA VAL A 136 -55.76 -10.27 -11.47
C VAL A 136 -57.13 -9.61 -11.55
N GLY A 137 -57.26 -8.48 -12.24
CA GLY A 137 -58.55 -7.82 -12.45
C GLY A 137 -59.54 -8.71 -13.19
N VAL A 138 -59.07 -9.42 -14.22
CA VAL A 138 -59.90 -10.37 -15.01
C VAL A 138 -60.22 -11.65 -14.22
N THR A 139 -59.30 -12.15 -13.38
CA THR A 139 -59.52 -13.37 -12.57
C THR A 139 -60.39 -13.09 -11.32
N GLY A 140 -60.18 -11.94 -10.67
CA GLY A 140 -60.90 -11.49 -9.48
C GLY A 140 -62.32 -10.99 -9.77
N SER A 141 -62.54 -10.32 -10.91
CA SER A 141 -63.89 -9.93 -11.34
C SER A 141 -64.79 -11.15 -11.60
N VAL A 142 -64.21 -12.26 -12.05
CA VAL A 142 -64.92 -13.54 -12.25
C VAL A 142 -65.28 -14.19 -10.90
N ALA A 143 -64.37 -14.21 -9.92
CA ALA A 143 -64.66 -14.77 -8.59
C ALA A 143 -65.74 -13.98 -7.84
N ILE A 144 -65.70 -12.65 -7.90
CA ILE A 144 -66.69 -11.78 -7.25
C ILE A 144 -68.03 -11.81 -7.99
N GLY A 145 -68.01 -11.85 -9.33
CA GLY A 145 -69.23 -11.97 -10.14
C GLY A 145 -69.98 -13.29 -9.94
N VAL A 146 -69.25 -14.40 -9.75
CA VAL A 146 -69.83 -15.72 -9.45
C VAL A 146 -70.37 -15.79 -8.01
N VAL A 147 -69.66 -15.21 -7.03
CA VAL A 147 -70.12 -15.22 -5.62
C VAL A 147 -71.37 -14.33 -5.42
N PHE A 148 -71.45 -13.17 -6.06
CA PHE A 148 -72.63 -12.31 -5.96
C PHE A 148 -73.79 -12.74 -6.88
N GLY A 149 -73.50 -13.39 -8.00
CA GLY A 149 -74.53 -13.94 -8.90
C GLY A 149 -75.27 -15.17 -8.34
N VAL A 150 -74.64 -15.91 -7.42
CA VAL A 150 -75.21 -17.15 -6.84
C VAL A 150 -75.93 -16.91 -5.50
N VAL A 151 -75.74 -15.77 -4.83
CA VAL A 151 -76.31 -15.53 -3.48
C VAL A 151 -77.66 -14.78 -3.48
N PHE A 152 -78.12 -14.21 -4.60
CA PHE A 152 -79.34 -13.36 -4.59
C PHE A 152 -80.41 -13.58 -5.67
N VAL A 153 -80.43 -14.71 -6.38
CA VAL A 153 -81.61 -15.10 -7.18
C VAL A 153 -82.00 -16.55 -6.88
N ALA A 154 -83.28 -16.70 -6.55
CA ALA A 154 -84.00 -17.82 -5.93
C ALA A 154 -83.79 -19.25 -6.51
N PRO A 155 -84.13 -20.29 -5.72
CA PRO A 155 -83.88 -21.72 -6.00
C PRO A 155 -84.93 -22.35 -6.94
N PHE A 156 -84.62 -23.56 -7.45
CA PHE A 156 -85.32 -24.46 -8.40
C PHE A 156 -84.85 -24.39 -9.86
N VAL A 157 -84.24 -25.47 -10.35
CA VAL A 157 -84.89 -26.48 -11.21
C VAL A 157 -83.90 -27.63 -11.47
N VAL A 158 -84.43 -28.85 -11.37
CA VAL A 158 -83.79 -30.14 -11.53
C VAL A 158 -83.74 -30.54 -13.03
N ALA A 159 -82.78 -31.41 -13.35
CA ALA A 159 -82.71 -32.34 -14.49
C ALA A 159 -81.98 -31.90 -15.77
N GLY A 160 -80.87 -32.60 -16.04
CA GLY A 160 -80.67 -33.23 -17.35
C GLY A 160 -79.44 -32.79 -18.17
N GLY A 161 -78.35 -33.54 -18.05
CA GLY A 161 -77.55 -33.97 -19.21
C GLY A 161 -76.35 -33.11 -19.66
N VAL A 162 -75.18 -33.76 -19.68
CA VAL A 162 -74.01 -33.48 -20.56
C VAL A 162 -73.03 -32.35 -20.16
N VAL A 163 -72.61 -32.25 -18.90
CA VAL A 163 -71.49 -31.34 -18.51
C VAL A 163 -70.36 -32.03 -17.68
N ALA A 164 -70.38 -33.35 -17.57
CA ALA A 164 -69.47 -34.07 -16.66
C ALA A 164 -68.00 -34.25 -17.16
N TYR A 165 -67.64 -33.89 -18.40
CA TYR A 165 -66.27 -34.11 -18.90
C TYR A 165 -65.36 -32.87 -18.98
N VAL A 166 -65.89 -31.64 -18.86
CA VAL A 166 -65.06 -30.42 -18.98
C VAL A 166 -64.75 -29.79 -17.62
N VAL A 167 -65.51 -30.11 -16.58
CA VAL A 167 -65.28 -29.55 -15.23
C VAL A 167 -64.30 -30.40 -14.40
N ALA A 168 -64.18 -31.71 -14.67
CA ALA A 168 -63.25 -32.58 -13.96
C ALA A 168 -61.77 -32.35 -14.34
N GLY A 169 -61.47 -31.87 -15.55
CA GLY A 169 -60.09 -31.59 -15.98
C GLY A 169 -59.49 -30.32 -15.37
N GLY A 170 -60.29 -29.27 -15.18
CA GLY A 170 -59.83 -27.99 -14.65
C GLY A 170 -59.62 -27.97 -13.14
N VAL A 171 -60.49 -28.67 -12.38
CA VAL A 171 -60.40 -28.70 -10.91
C VAL A 171 -59.35 -29.71 -10.42
N ALA A 172 -59.14 -30.82 -11.13
CA ALA A 172 -58.12 -31.80 -10.74
C ALA A 172 -56.68 -31.25 -10.88
N ILE A 173 -56.41 -30.40 -11.86
CA ILE A 173 -55.08 -29.77 -12.05
C ILE A 173 -54.84 -28.66 -11.01
N GLY A 174 -55.87 -27.90 -10.64
CA GLY A 174 -55.78 -26.88 -9.58
C GLY A 174 -55.64 -27.44 -8.17
N VAL A 175 -56.33 -28.54 -7.86
CA VAL A 175 -56.29 -29.17 -6.52
C VAL A 175 -55.05 -30.05 -6.32
N ALA A 176 -54.52 -30.68 -7.38
CA ALA A 176 -53.29 -31.46 -7.29
C ALA A 176 -52.04 -30.59 -7.02
N PHE A 177 -51.96 -29.40 -7.63
CA PHE A 177 -50.86 -28.45 -7.36
C PHE A 177 -51.00 -27.73 -6.02
N GLY A 178 -52.22 -27.44 -5.55
CA GLY A 178 -52.47 -26.87 -4.23
C GLY A 178 -52.15 -27.82 -3.06
N ARG A 179 -52.27 -29.14 -3.25
CA ARG A 179 -51.95 -30.14 -2.22
C ARG A 179 -50.47 -30.46 -2.07
N MET A 180 -49.64 -30.25 -3.10
CA MET A 180 -48.22 -30.65 -3.05
C MET A 180 -47.31 -29.62 -2.36
N TYR A 181 -47.76 -28.37 -2.15
CA TYR A 181 -46.96 -27.31 -1.51
C TYR A 181 -47.65 -26.58 -0.34
N GLY A 182 -48.86 -27.01 0.05
CA GLY A 182 -49.67 -26.39 1.11
C GLY A 182 -49.47 -26.96 2.53
N VAL A 183 -48.39 -27.70 2.80
CA VAL A 183 -48.16 -28.37 4.11
C VAL A 183 -46.86 -27.88 4.74
N ALA A 184 -46.80 -26.61 5.13
CA ALA A 184 -45.84 -26.08 6.11
C ALA A 184 -46.23 -24.72 6.74
N GLY A 185 -47.46 -24.24 6.56
CA GLY A 185 -47.89 -22.93 7.09
C GLY A 185 -49.35 -22.91 7.56
N GLY A 186 -49.89 -24.07 7.92
CA GLY A 186 -51.29 -24.25 8.26
C GLY A 186 -51.49 -24.89 9.63
N VAL A 187 -50.83 -24.40 10.68
CA VAL A 187 -51.24 -24.67 12.08
C VAL A 187 -50.87 -23.47 12.96
N ALA A 188 -51.74 -22.46 12.97
CA ALA A 188 -52.10 -21.68 14.16
C ALA A 188 -53.20 -20.68 13.78
N VAL A 189 -54.20 -20.56 14.66
CA VAL A 189 -55.34 -19.64 14.61
C VAL A 189 -56.51 -20.09 13.74
N GLY A 190 -57.16 -21.17 14.19
CA GLY A 190 -58.59 -21.04 14.41
C GLY A 190 -58.81 -20.52 15.82
N VAL A 191 -59.60 -19.45 15.99
CA VAL A 191 -60.70 -19.30 16.95
C VAL A 191 -60.96 -17.80 17.23
N ALA A 192 -62.26 -17.48 17.23
CA ALA A 192 -62.94 -16.31 17.80
C ALA A 192 -63.08 -15.03 16.97
N VAL A 193 -64.35 -14.68 16.79
CA VAL A 193 -64.91 -13.42 16.32
C VAL A 193 -64.31 -12.23 17.10
N GLY A 194 -63.80 -11.22 16.40
CA GLY A 194 -63.56 -9.89 16.99
C GLY A 194 -62.38 -9.11 16.40
N GLY A 195 -62.69 -8.11 15.58
CA GLY A 195 -62.07 -6.77 15.67
C GLY A 195 -60.57 -6.57 15.36
N VAL A 196 -60.35 -5.74 14.33
CA VAL A 196 -59.26 -4.77 14.14
C VAL A 196 -57.92 -5.28 13.60
N ALA A 197 -57.75 -4.98 12.30
CA ALA A 197 -56.60 -4.35 11.64
C ALA A 197 -55.17 -4.84 11.94
N PHE A 198 -54.41 -5.03 10.86
CA PHE A 198 -52.96 -5.27 10.80
C PHE A 198 -52.48 -6.61 11.36
N GLY A 199 -52.54 -7.66 10.53
CA GLY A 199 -51.87 -8.92 10.87
C GLY A 199 -51.63 -9.92 9.73
N VAL A 200 -52.18 -9.70 8.53
CA VAL A 200 -52.07 -10.67 7.42
C VAL A 200 -51.68 -9.98 6.11
N ALA A 201 -50.67 -9.09 6.17
CA ALA A 201 -50.04 -8.49 5.00
C ALA A 201 -48.65 -9.07 4.69
N GLY A 202 -48.13 -9.97 5.52
CA GLY A 202 -46.73 -10.43 5.45
C GLY A 202 -46.48 -11.77 4.73
N SER A 203 -47.43 -12.70 4.71
CA SER A 203 -47.13 -14.11 4.33
C SER A 203 -47.72 -14.58 3.00
N VAL A 204 -48.50 -13.75 2.29
CA VAL A 204 -48.99 -14.05 0.92
C VAL A 204 -48.10 -13.42 -0.16
N MET A 205 -47.14 -12.59 0.23
CA MET A 205 -46.27 -11.82 -0.67
C MET A 205 -45.30 -12.69 -1.49
N VAL A 206 -45.10 -13.96 -1.13
CA VAL A 206 -44.15 -14.89 -1.77
C VAL A 206 -44.78 -15.70 -2.92
N GLY A 207 -46.10 -15.87 -2.95
CA GLY A 207 -46.79 -16.60 -4.04
C GLY A 207 -47.09 -15.76 -5.30
N VAL A 208 -47.03 -14.44 -5.18
CA VAL A 208 -47.64 -13.51 -6.16
C VAL A 208 -46.77 -13.26 -7.39
N MET A 209 -45.45 -13.30 -7.27
CA MET A 209 -44.54 -13.09 -8.40
C MET A 209 -44.25 -14.38 -9.19
N VAL A 210 -44.26 -15.54 -8.52
CA VAL A 210 -44.15 -16.87 -9.17
C VAL A 210 -45.40 -17.18 -9.99
N GLY A 211 -46.58 -16.71 -9.55
CA GLY A 211 -47.83 -16.86 -10.28
C GLY A 211 -47.87 -16.08 -11.61
N GLY A 212 -47.30 -14.88 -11.71
CA GLY A 212 -47.49 -14.00 -12.88
C GLY A 212 -46.89 -14.54 -14.20
N SER A 213 -45.64 -14.99 -14.16
CA SER A 213 -44.96 -15.59 -15.33
C SER A 213 -45.45 -17.02 -15.61
N ILE A 214 -45.90 -17.75 -14.59
CA ILE A 214 -46.55 -19.06 -14.76
C ILE A 214 -47.95 -18.90 -15.36
N ILE A 215 -48.75 -17.93 -14.95
CA ILE A 215 -50.11 -17.67 -15.46
C ILE A 215 -50.06 -17.13 -16.90
N LEU A 216 -49.14 -16.23 -17.22
CA LEU A 216 -48.93 -15.71 -18.58
C LEU A 216 -48.24 -16.73 -19.50
N GLY A 217 -47.28 -17.50 -19.00
CA GLY A 217 -46.68 -18.61 -19.76
C GLY A 217 -47.64 -19.80 -19.94
N ALA A 218 -48.54 -20.03 -18.97
CA ALA A 218 -49.60 -21.04 -19.04
C ALA A 218 -50.75 -20.62 -19.96
N SER A 219 -51.05 -19.32 -20.09
CA SER A 219 -52.03 -18.86 -21.08
C SER A 219 -51.55 -19.07 -22.52
N HIS A 220 -50.23 -19.18 -22.73
CA HIS A 220 -49.64 -19.62 -24.01
C HIS A 220 -49.77 -21.12 -24.30
N LEU A 221 -50.18 -21.96 -23.33
CA LEU A 221 -50.35 -23.41 -23.53
C LEU A 221 -51.30 -23.75 -24.68
N LEU A 222 -52.33 -22.93 -24.87
CA LEU A 222 -53.32 -23.10 -25.94
C LEU A 222 -52.74 -22.84 -27.35
N PHE A 223 -51.69 -22.02 -27.45
CA PHE A 223 -51.06 -21.66 -28.73
C PHE A 223 -49.87 -22.57 -29.08
N TYR A 224 -49.35 -23.36 -28.14
CA TYR A 224 -48.15 -24.16 -28.36
C TYR A 224 -48.24 -25.22 -29.47
N PRO A 225 -49.35 -25.97 -29.67
CA PRO A 225 -49.45 -26.88 -30.80
C PRO A 225 -49.26 -26.15 -32.14
N PHE A 226 -49.87 -24.98 -32.28
CA PHE A 226 -49.69 -24.11 -33.44
C PHE A 226 -48.25 -23.58 -33.54
N ILE A 227 -47.65 -23.11 -32.44
CA ILE A 227 -46.27 -22.62 -32.41
C ILE A 227 -45.26 -23.72 -32.78
N ILE A 228 -45.45 -24.96 -32.33
CA ILE A 228 -44.58 -26.10 -32.64
C ILE A 228 -44.67 -26.45 -34.13
N ILE A 229 -45.89 -26.50 -34.68
CA ILE A 229 -46.13 -26.72 -36.11
C ILE A 229 -45.49 -25.59 -36.92
N LEU A 230 -45.76 -24.34 -36.55
CA LEU A 230 -45.21 -23.16 -37.20
C LEU A 230 -43.68 -23.15 -37.14
N ASN A 231 -43.08 -23.52 -36.00
CA ASN A 231 -41.64 -23.68 -35.83
C ASN A 231 -41.09 -24.73 -36.81
N HIS A 232 -41.75 -25.90 -36.93
CA HIS A 232 -41.34 -26.94 -37.89
C HIS A 232 -41.34 -26.46 -39.35
N PHE A 233 -42.34 -25.66 -39.76
CA PHE A 233 -42.42 -25.12 -41.12
C PHE A 233 -41.48 -23.92 -41.35
N ILE A 234 -41.41 -22.98 -40.39
CA ILE A 234 -40.54 -21.78 -40.47
C ILE A 234 -39.05 -22.15 -40.34
N HIS A 235 -38.71 -23.30 -39.74
CA HIS A 235 -37.32 -23.76 -39.70
C HIS A 235 -36.66 -23.91 -41.08
N ARG A 236 -37.46 -24.02 -42.15
CA ARG A 236 -36.99 -24.09 -43.54
C ARG A 236 -36.86 -22.74 -44.26
N VAL A 237 -37.32 -21.63 -43.66
CA VAL A 237 -37.35 -20.29 -44.26
C VAL A 237 -36.50 -19.30 -43.44
N GLN A 238 -35.80 -18.36 -44.09
CA GLN A 238 -34.95 -17.30 -43.48
C GLN A 238 -35.74 -16.19 -42.75
N SER A 239 -36.89 -16.50 -42.15
CA SER A 239 -37.78 -15.55 -41.45
C SER A 239 -37.32 -15.28 -40.01
N PRO A 240 -37.66 -14.12 -39.38
CA PRO A 240 -37.38 -13.86 -37.96
C PRO A 240 -37.86 -15.03 -37.09
N TYR A 241 -36.89 -15.63 -36.42
CA TYR A 241 -37.03 -16.88 -35.71
C TYR A 241 -37.94 -16.74 -34.48
N LEU A 242 -38.80 -17.75 -34.24
CA LEU A 242 -39.87 -17.71 -33.23
C LEU A 242 -39.38 -17.44 -31.80
N ALA A 243 -38.16 -17.85 -31.43
CA ALA A 243 -37.62 -17.53 -30.11
C ALA A 243 -37.25 -16.04 -29.94
N PHE A 244 -37.06 -15.30 -31.03
CA PHE A 244 -36.88 -13.84 -30.97
C PHE A 244 -38.23 -13.10 -30.86
N TRP A 245 -39.30 -13.75 -31.32
CA TRP A 245 -40.63 -13.17 -31.35
C TRP A 245 -41.32 -13.26 -29.99
N ASP A 246 -41.14 -14.37 -29.27
CA ASP A 246 -41.74 -14.62 -27.96
C ASP A 246 -40.68 -14.76 -26.85
N GLN A 247 -40.55 -13.71 -26.03
CA GLN A 247 -39.65 -13.66 -24.87
C GLN A 247 -40.14 -14.52 -23.69
N LEU A 248 -41.40 -14.98 -23.71
CA LEU A 248 -42.04 -15.77 -22.65
C LEU A 248 -42.26 -17.24 -23.04
N MET A 249 -41.67 -17.70 -24.15
CA MET A 249 -41.79 -19.07 -24.67
C MET A 249 -41.35 -20.11 -23.62
N ALA A 250 -42.28 -20.93 -23.11
CA ALA A 250 -41.99 -21.92 -22.07
C ALA A 250 -41.49 -23.28 -22.59
N ILE A 251 -41.73 -23.61 -23.87
CA ILE A 251 -41.34 -24.90 -24.44
C ILE A 251 -39.99 -24.80 -25.16
N PRO A 252 -39.00 -25.66 -24.85
CA PRO A 252 -37.76 -25.77 -25.60
C PRO A 252 -37.99 -25.97 -27.10
N LEU A 253 -37.52 -25.05 -27.94
CA LEU A 253 -37.68 -25.18 -29.38
C LEU A 253 -36.57 -26.07 -29.96
N VAL A 254 -36.95 -27.08 -30.72
CA VAL A 254 -35.99 -27.90 -31.48
C VAL A 254 -35.41 -27.05 -32.61
N GLY A 255 -34.11 -27.14 -32.89
CA GLY A 255 -33.45 -26.45 -34.01
C GLY A 255 -32.80 -25.10 -33.68
N THR A 256 -33.11 -24.50 -32.52
CA THR A 256 -32.53 -23.25 -32.02
C THR A 256 -31.01 -23.26 -32.03
N THR A 257 -30.42 -24.31 -31.47
CA THR A 257 -28.96 -24.46 -31.34
C THR A 257 -28.26 -24.42 -32.69
N LYS A 258 -28.80 -25.12 -33.71
CA LYS A 258 -28.17 -25.18 -35.04
C LYS A 258 -28.14 -23.80 -35.69
N ARG A 259 -29.22 -23.02 -35.56
CA ARG A 259 -29.31 -21.67 -36.12
C ARG A 259 -28.40 -20.68 -35.41
N LEU A 260 -28.40 -20.68 -34.07
CA LEU A 260 -27.48 -19.84 -33.29
C LEU A 260 -26.02 -20.18 -33.62
N HIS A 261 -25.69 -21.47 -33.72
CA HIS A 261 -24.36 -21.91 -34.11
C HIS A 261 -23.99 -21.47 -35.53
N SER A 262 -24.91 -21.56 -36.50
CA SER A 262 -24.68 -21.04 -37.86
C SER A 262 -24.54 -19.52 -37.87
N ALA A 263 -25.31 -18.78 -37.07
CA ALA A 263 -25.21 -17.33 -36.96
C ALA A 263 -23.85 -16.90 -36.39
N LEU A 264 -23.38 -17.58 -35.34
CA LEU A 264 -22.04 -17.39 -34.77
C LEU A 264 -20.92 -17.63 -35.80
N LYS A 265 -21.10 -18.61 -36.69
CA LYS A 265 -20.15 -18.89 -37.78
C LYS A 265 -20.15 -17.85 -38.90
N ILE A 266 -21.31 -17.25 -39.21
CA ILE A 266 -21.43 -16.24 -40.28
C ILE A 266 -20.86 -14.90 -39.81
N ASN A 267 -21.28 -14.44 -38.64
CA ASN A 267 -20.81 -13.20 -38.04
C ASN A 267 -20.88 -13.34 -36.52
N PHE A 268 -19.72 -13.36 -35.87
CA PHE A 268 -19.64 -13.59 -34.42
C PHE A 268 -20.42 -12.54 -33.63
N THR A 269 -20.29 -11.25 -33.95
CA THR A 269 -20.97 -10.16 -33.23
C THR A 269 -22.49 -10.26 -33.36
N THR A 270 -23.01 -10.44 -34.58
CA THR A 270 -24.46 -10.60 -34.80
C THR A 270 -24.97 -11.91 -34.21
N GLY A 271 -24.21 -13.00 -34.30
CA GLY A 271 -24.54 -14.28 -33.69
C GLY A 271 -24.55 -14.22 -32.15
N LEU A 272 -23.64 -13.47 -31.55
CA LEU A 272 -23.58 -13.24 -30.11
C LEU A 272 -24.79 -12.42 -29.63
N GLN A 273 -25.16 -11.35 -30.34
CA GLN A 273 -26.38 -10.57 -30.06
C GLN A 273 -27.65 -11.43 -30.16
N GLN A 274 -27.74 -12.31 -31.16
CA GLN A 274 -28.85 -13.26 -31.25
C GLN A 274 -28.85 -14.25 -30.09
N THR A 275 -27.67 -14.69 -29.68
CA THR A 275 -27.53 -15.63 -28.56
C THR A 275 -27.94 -15.00 -27.23
N THR A 276 -27.58 -13.74 -26.97
CA THR A 276 -28.00 -13.01 -25.76
C THR A 276 -29.52 -12.82 -25.71
N GLN A 277 -30.14 -12.49 -26.85
CA GLN A 277 -31.60 -12.39 -26.96
C GLN A 277 -32.31 -13.71 -26.62
N VAL A 278 -31.80 -14.84 -27.11
CA VAL A 278 -32.35 -16.17 -26.77
C VAL A 278 -32.06 -16.52 -25.30
N ALA A 279 -30.88 -16.16 -24.79
CA ALA A 279 -30.49 -16.40 -23.41
C ALA A 279 -31.29 -15.59 -22.39
N ALA A 280 -31.93 -14.49 -22.80
CA ALA A 280 -32.87 -13.78 -21.93
C ALA A 280 -33.92 -14.76 -21.38
N ASN A 281 -34.57 -15.52 -22.27
CA ASN A 281 -35.58 -16.50 -21.87
C ASN A 281 -34.96 -17.73 -21.15
N PRO A 282 -35.27 -17.97 -19.86
CA PRO A 282 -34.72 -19.07 -19.07
C PRO A 282 -34.99 -20.46 -19.66
N TYR A 283 -36.11 -20.64 -20.38
CA TYR A 283 -36.47 -21.91 -21.02
C TYR A 283 -35.68 -22.20 -22.30
N GLN A 284 -35.02 -21.20 -22.89
CA GLN A 284 -34.19 -21.34 -24.09
C GLN A 284 -32.69 -21.16 -23.83
N ARG A 285 -32.27 -20.77 -22.61
CA ARG A 285 -30.85 -20.63 -22.22
C ARG A 285 -30.00 -21.85 -22.53
N TRP A 286 -30.56 -23.07 -22.43
CA TRP A 286 -29.86 -24.30 -22.80
C TRP A 286 -29.39 -24.30 -24.27
N ALA A 287 -30.17 -23.71 -25.18
CA ALA A 287 -29.85 -23.69 -26.61
C ALA A 287 -28.74 -22.70 -26.91
N ALA A 288 -28.73 -21.55 -26.21
CA ALA A 288 -27.66 -20.57 -26.24
C ALA A 288 -26.35 -21.18 -25.72
N GLN A 289 -26.40 -21.84 -24.56
CA GLN A 289 -25.25 -22.57 -23.98
C GLN A 289 -24.68 -23.59 -24.96
N ARG A 290 -25.53 -24.46 -25.51
CA ARG A 290 -25.11 -25.50 -26.44
C ARG A 290 -24.52 -24.95 -27.73
N ALA A 291 -25.06 -23.83 -28.24
CA ALA A 291 -24.59 -23.20 -29.46
C ALA A 291 -23.22 -22.51 -29.25
N LEU A 292 -23.06 -21.75 -28.16
CA LEU A 292 -21.79 -21.09 -27.82
C LEU A 292 -20.71 -22.12 -27.52
N THR A 293 -21.00 -23.12 -26.69
CA THR A 293 -20.05 -24.21 -26.40
C THR A 293 -19.67 -24.92 -27.70
N GLY A 294 -20.63 -25.31 -28.53
CA GLY A 294 -20.31 -25.94 -29.83
C GLY A 294 -19.44 -25.08 -30.74
N TYR A 295 -19.67 -23.76 -30.75
CA TYR A 295 -18.89 -22.82 -31.54
C TYR A 295 -17.47 -22.64 -30.99
N ILE A 296 -17.32 -22.37 -29.69
CA ILE A 296 -16.02 -22.17 -29.01
C ILE A 296 -15.13 -23.39 -29.20
N PHE A 297 -15.66 -24.60 -28.98
CA PHE A 297 -14.90 -25.84 -29.12
C PHE A 297 -14.50 -26.16 -30.57
N SER A 298 -15.14 -25.54 -31.55
CA SER A 298 -14.80 -25.71 -32.97
C SER A 298 -13.70 -24.75 -33.45
N GLN A 299 -13.29 -23.78 -32.63
CA GLN A 299 -12.25 -22.81 -32.98
C GLN A 299 -10.85 -23.36 -32.67
N PRO A 300 -9.83 -22.96 -33.45
CA PRO A 300 -8.44 -23.35 -33.21
C PRO A 300 -7.90 -22.78 -31.89
N ASP A 301 -8.34 -21.58 -31.49
CA ASP A 301 -7.96 -20.93 -30.24
C ASP A 301 -9.21 -20.54 -29.41
N PRO A 302 -9.71 -21.48 -28.59
CA PRO A 302 -10.92 -21.25 -27.80
C PRO A 302 -10.71 -20.26 -26.65
N LEU A 303 -9.49 -20.15 -26.10
CA LEU A 303 -9.22 -19.27 -24.96
C LEU A 303 -9.28 -17.80 -25.37
N SER A 304 -8.72 -17.44 -26.53
CA SER A 304 -8.86 -16.09 -27.10
C SER A 304 -10.32 -15.69 -27.28
N LEU A 305 -11.18 -16.60 -27.75
CA LEU A 305 -12.61 -16.32 -27.93
C LEU A 305 -13.35 -16.16 -26.60
N ILE A 306 -13.00 -16.96 -25.58
CA ILE A 306 -13.55 -16.81 -24.22
C ILE A 306 -13.17 -15.44 -23.64
N TYR A 307 -11.93 -15.00 -23.83
CA TYR A 307 -11.48 -13.68 -23.39
C TYR A 307 -12.12 -12.54 -24.19
N GLN A 308 -12.28 -12.71 -25.50
CA GLN A 308 -13.04 -11.77 -26.33
C GLN A 308 -14.48 -11.62 -25.82
N LEU A 309 -15.14 -12.73 -25.48
CA LEU A 309 -16.48 -12.72 -24.89
C LEU A 309 -16.49 -12.08 -23.50
N ALA A 310 -15.50 -12.39 -22.66
CA ALA A 310 -15.36 -11.82 -21.33
C ALA A 310 -15.13 -10.30 -21.33
N HIS A 311 -14.67 -9.71 -22.43
CA HIS A 311 -14.40 -8.27 -22.55
C HIS A 311 -15.24 -7.55 -23.60
N ASP A 312 -16.22 -8.24 -24.20
CA ASP A 312 -17.09 -7.61 -25.19
C ASP A 312 -18.01 -6.60 -24.51
N SER A 313 -17.88 -5.33 -24.91
CA SER A 313 -18.70 -4.24 -24.38
C SER A 313 -20.20 -4.44 -24.65
N ALA A 314 -20.58 -5.19 -25.69
CA ALA A 314 -21.98 -5.51 -25.97
C ALA A 314 -22.65 -6.34 -24.87
N LEU A 315 -21.84 -6.99 -24.02
CA LEU A 315 -22.34 -7.78 -22.89
C LEU A 315 -22.41 -7.01 -21.57
N ASP A 316 -21.91 -5.76 -21.53
CA ASP A 316 -22.03 -4.83 -20.39
C ASP A 316 -23.45 -4.26 -20.26
N SER A 317 -24.46 -5.11 -20.34
CA SER A 317 -25.85 -4.75 -20.18
C SER A 317 -26.62 -5.80 -19.40
N TYR A 318 -27.69 -5.40 -18.71
CA TYR A 318 -28.59 -6.37 -18.07
C TYR A 318 -29.29 -7.22 -19.13
N ILE A 319 -29.40 -8.52 -18.88
CA ILE A 319 -30.10 -9.43 -19.79
C ILE A 319 -31.63 -9.16 -19.82
N TYR A 320 -32.17 -8.59 -18.74
CA TYR A 320 -33.54 -8.09 -18.65
C TYR A 320 -33.57 -6.62 -18.21
N PRO A 321 -34.52 -5.81 -18.68
CA PRO A 321 -34.65 -4.42 -18.26
C PRO A 321 -35.00 -4.32 -16.76
N PRO A 322 -34.10 -3.80 -15.89
CA PRO A 322 -34.38 -3.66 -14.47
C PRO A 322 -35.37 -2.52 -14.22
N SER A 323 -36.37 -2.78 -13.38
CA SER A 323 -37.49 -1.87 -13.11
C SER A 323 -37.49 -1.26 -11.70
N SER A 324 -36.61 -1.72 -10.80
CA SER A 324 -36.53 -1.22 -9.43
C SER A 324 -35.08 -0.93 -9.00
N PRO A 325 -34.86 0.05 -8.10
CA PRO A 325 -33.51 0.37 -7.60
C PRO A 325 -32.75 -0.82 -6.98
N GLN A 326 -33.47 -1.82 -6.45
CA GLN A 326 -32.86 -3.05 -5.91
C GLN A 326 -32.37 -3.97 -7.03
N GLN A 327 -33.11 -4.05 -8.15
CA GLN A 327 -32.72 -4.85 -9.33
C GLN A 327 -31.47 -4.27 -9.98
N PHE A 328 -31.38 -2.94 -10.11
CA PHE A 328 -30.17 -2.25 -10.58
C PHE A 328 -28.92 -2.56 -9.74
N ARG A 329 -29.07 -2.96 -8.47
CA ARG A 329 -27.93 -3.29 -7.60
C ARG A 329 -27.60 -4.78 -7.53
N ARG A 330 -28.56 -5.66 -7.77
CA ARG A 330 -28.42 -7.11 -7.50
C ARG A 330 -28.37 -7.99 -8.75
N TRP A 331 -28.91 -7.53 -9.87
CA TRP A 331 -29.01 -8.38 -11.05
C TRP A 331 -27.68 -8.47 -11.78
N PRO A 332 -27.31 -9.66 -12.27
CA PRO A 332 -26.09 -9.84 -13.05
C PRO A 332 -26.22 -9.21 -14.44
N ASP A 333 -25.07 -8.88 -15.02
CA ASP A 333 -25.00 -8.49 -16.43
C ASP A 333 -25.10 -9.71 -17.36
N THR A 334 -25.22 -9.46 -18.66
CA THR A 334 -25.36 -10.51 -19.66
C THR A 334 -24.09 -11.36 -19.77
N ARG A 335 -22.91 -10.77 -19.57
CA ARG A 335 -21.61 -11.48 -19.56
C ARG A 335 -21.59 -12.54 -18.47
N GLN A 336 -21.91 -12.18 -17.24
CA GLN A 336 -21.97 -13.07 -16.08
C GLN A 336 -22.96 -14.22 -16.32
N VAL A 337 -24.13 -13.94 -16.93
CA VAL A 337 -25.11 -14.97 -17.25
C VAL A 337 -24.58 -15.97 -18.29
N LEU A 338 -23.95 -15.48 -19.37
CA LEU A 338 -23.37 -16.36 -20.39
C LEU A 338 -22.17 -17.15 -19.87
N LEU A 339 -21.27 -16.52 -19.10
CA LEU A 339 -20.12 -17.19 -18.49
C LEU A 339 -20.58 -18.26 -17.48
N ALA A 340 -21.64 -18.01 -16.70
CA ALA A 340 -22.24 -19.01 -15.81
C ALA A 340 -22.78 -20.21 -16.60
N GLU A 341 -23.54 -19.98 -17.68
CA GLU A 341 -24.08 -21.07 -18.51
C GLU A 341 -22.95 -21.87 -19.21
N LEU A 342 -21.92 -21.20 -19.72
CA LEU A 342 -20.71 -21.85 -20.26
C LEU A 342 -19.94 -22.62 -19.19
N GLY A 343 -19.88 -22.05 -17.98
CA GLY A 343 -19.30 -22.64 -16.77
C GLY A 343 -20.15 -23.75 -16.14
N GLN A 344 -21.32 -24.05 -16.72
CA GLN A 344 -22.28 -25.03 -16.22
C GLN A 344 -22.78 -24.74 -14.80
N GLN A 345 -22.73 -23.47 -14.39
CA GLN A 345 -23.26 -22.99 -13.13
C GLN A 345 -24.64 -22.35 -13.30
N PHE A 346 -25.52 -22.60 -12.33
CA PHE A 346 -26.81 -21.91 -12.28
C PHE A 346 -26.61 -20.51 -11.70
N ILE A 347 -27.11 -19.50 -12.41
CA ILE A 347 -27.26 -18.14 -11.91
C ILE A 347 -28.71 -17.72 -11.99
N ALA A 348 -29.23 -17.16 -10.90
CA ALA A 348 -30.52 -16.53 -10.88
C ALA A 348 -30.39 -15.12 -11.49
N VAL A 349 -31.06 -14.90 -12.61
CA VAL A 349 -31.09 -13.57 -13.23
C VAL A 349 -32.02 -12.63 -12.44
N THR A 350 -33.04 -13.20 -11.82
CA THR A 350 -34.01 -12.48 -10.97
C THR A 350 -33.81 -12.86 -9.51
N SER A 351 -33.37 -11.91 -8.67
CA SER A 351 -32.98 -12.12 -7.25
C SER A 351 -34.14 -12.27 -6.24
N ASP A 352 -35.39 -12.35 -6.70
CA ASP A 352 -36.58 -12.46 -5.85
C ASP A 352 -37.23 -13.85 -6.05
N SER A 353 -38.52 -13.99 -5.78
CA SER A 353 -39.30 -15.24 -5.92
C SER A 353 -39.16 -15.99 -7.26
N GLY A 354 -38.66 -15.34 -8.33
CA GLY A 354 -38.38 -15.96 -9.64
C GLY A 354 -37.18 -16.92 -9.65
N GLU A 355 -36.29 -16.87 -8.66
CA GLU A 355 -35.15 -17.78 -8.56
C GLU A 355 -35.58 -19.25 -8.48
N VAL A 356 -36.65 -19.55 -7.74
CA VAL A 356 -37.17 -20.92 -7.59
C VAL A 356 -37.64 -21.46 -8.94
N THR A 357 -38.32 -20.62 -9.72
CA THR A 357 -38.79 -20.96 -11.06
C THR A 357 -37.61 -21.14 -12.00
N GLU A 358 -36.67 -20.20 -12.08
CA GLU A 358 -35.49 -20.32 -12.95
C GLU A 358 -34.65 -21.56 -12.60
N ARG A 359 -34.49 -21.86 -11.32
CA ARG A 359 -33.78 -23.07 -10.85
C ARG A 359 -34.49 -24.35 -11.27
N THR A 360 -35.82 -24.36 -11.21
CA THR A 360 -36.64 -25.48 -11.67
C THR A 360 -36.52 -25.65 -13.18
N VAL A 361 -36.62 -24.55 -13.94
CA VAL A 361 -36.45 -24.55 -15.40
C VAL A 361 -35.06 -25.04 -15.78
N TRP A 362 -34.01 -24.57 -15.10
CA TRP A 362 -32.63 -25.00 -15.34
C TRP A 362 -32.48 -26.51 -15.12
N ARG A 363 -33.07 -27.06 -14.05
CA ARG A 363 -33.11 -28.51 -13.79
C ARG A 363 -33.87 -29.28 -14.88
N LEU A 364 -35.04 -28.80 -15.29
CA LEU A 364 -35.86 -29.45 -16.34
C LEU A 364 -35.16 -29.45 -17.70
N THR A 365 -34.45 -28.37 -18.03
CA THR A 365 -33.74 -28.23 -19.30
C THR A 365 -32.31 -28.78 -19.23
N LYS A 366 -31.85 -29.30 -18.07
CA LYS A 366 -30.50 -29.85 -17.87
C LYS A 366 -30.11 -30.95 -18.88
N PRO A 367 -30.98 -31.91 -19.26
CA PRO A 367 -30.64 -32.92 -20.27
C PRO A 367 -30.33 -32.36 -21.66
N LEU A 368 -30.79 -31.14 -21.96
CA LEU A 368 -30.57 -30.48 -23.25
C LEU A 368 -29.22 -29.72 -23.30
N ARG A 369 -28.59 -29.47 -22.15
CA ARG A 369 -27.31 -28.76 -22.01
C ARG A 369 -26.11 -29.69 -22.17
N PHE A 370 -24.95 -29.11 -22.46
CA PHE A 370 -23.69 -29.79 -22.15
C PHE A 370 -23.43 -29.69 -20.66
N THR A 371 -23.42 -30.84 -19.97
CA THR A 371 -23.29 -30.92 -18.50
C THR A 371 -22.05 -31.69 -18.05
N GLN A 372 -21.24 -32.18 -18.98
CA GLN A 372 -19.97 -32.81 -18.62
C GLN A 372 -18.92 -31.70 -18.45
N PRO A 373 -18.27 -31.59 -17.27
CA PRO A 373 -17.27 -30.57 -17.04
C PRO A 373 -16.06 -30.86 -17.93
N THR A 374 -15.67 -29.85 -18.70
CA THR A 374 -14.48 -29.78 -19.55
C THR A 374 -13.52 -28.74 -18.98
N PRO A 375 -12.22 -28.76 -19.37
CA PRO A 375 -11.29 -27.72 -18.94
C PRO A 375 -11.75 -26.30 -19.32
N LEU A 376 -12.30 -26.10 -20.52
CA LEU A 376 -12.82 -24.79 -20.95
C LEU A 376 -14.05 -24.35 -20.15
N SER A 377 -14.98 -25.25 -19.83
CA SER A 377 -16.12 -24.90 -18.96
C SER A 377 -15.66 -24.60 -17.53
N GLN A 378 -14.66 -25.32 -17.02
CA GLN A 378 -14.09 -25.01 -15.71
C GLN A 378 -13.41 -23.63 -15.71
N PHE A 379 -12.72 -23.27 -16.79
CA PHE A 379 -12.15 -21.94 -16.95
C PHE A 379 -13.22 -20.84 -17.04
N CYS A 380 -14.31 -21.06 -17.81
CA CYS A 380 -15.45 -20.14 -17.83
C CYS A 380 -16.09 -19.98 -16.45
N ASN A 381 -16.16 -21.06 -15.65
CA ASN A 381 -16.62 -21.02 -14.28
C ASN A 381 -15.72 -20.15 -13.38
N LEU A 382 -14.40 -20.24 -13.54
CA LEU A 382 -13.45 -19.36 -12.86
C LEU A 382 -13.74 -17.90 -13.21
N LEU A 383 -13.77 -17.54 -14.50
CA LEU A 383 -14.03 -16.17 -14.94
C LEU A 383 -15.38 -15.66 -14.44
N PHE A 384 -16.43 -16.48 -14.53
CA PHE A 384 -17.74 -16.17 -13.97
C PHE A 384 -17.64 -15.83 -12.48
N THR A 385 -17.00 -16.69 -11.69
CA THR A 385 -16.88 -16.49 -10.24
C THR A 385 -16.11 -15.22 -9.91
N LEU A 386 -15.07 -14.90 -10.69
CA LEU A 386 -14.27 -13.69 -10.54
C LEU A 386 -15.07 -12.42 -10.86
N PHE A 387 -15.80 -12.38 -11.98
CA PHE A 387 -16.68 -11.25 -12.32
C PHE A 387 -17.84 -11.10 -11.34
N TYR A 388 -18.50 -12.20 -10.97
CA TYR A 388 -19.68 -12.17 -10.10
C TYR A 388 -19.35 -11.69 -8.69
N ASN A 389 -18.15 -12.01 -8.19
CA ASN A 389 -17.67 -11.60 -6.87
C ASN A 389 -16.68 -10.44 -6.92
N GLU A 390 -16.56 -9.71 -8.02
CA GLU A 390 -15.57 -8.64 -8.19
C GLU A 390 -15.66 -7.61 -7.05
N ALA A 391 -16.87 -7.15 -6.72
CA ALA A 391 -17.10 -6.22 -5.61
C ALA A 391 -16.75 -6.83 -4.24
N ASN A 392 -16.90 -8.14 -4.07
CA ASN A 392 -16.51 -8.82 -2.83
C ASN A 392 -14.98 -8.90 -2.73
N PHE A 393 -14.29 -9.25 -3.83
CA PHE A 393 -12.81 -9.27 -3.89
C PHE A 393 -12.20 -7.90 -3.59
N ARG A 394 -12.84 -6.80 -4.00
CA ARG A 394 -12.40 -5.43 -3.67
C ARG A 394 -12.47 -5.12 -2.17
N ASN A 395 -13.45 -5.67 -1.46
CA ASN A 395 -13.74 -5.28 -0.07
C ASN A 395 -13.29 -6.30 0.98
N GLN A 396 -13.08 -7.57 0.61
CA GLN A 396 -12.71 -8.62 1.56
C GLN A 396 -11.19 -8.65 1.83
N PRO A 397 -10.74 -9.07 3.03
CA PRO A 397 -9.33 -9.23 3.33
C PRO A 397 -8.62 -10.14 2.32
N VAL A 398 -7.38 -9.80 1.97
CA VAL A 398 -6.60 -10.55 0.96
C VAL A 398 -6.38 -12.01 1.37
N ALA A 399 -6.23 -12.29 2.66
CA ALA A 399 -6.10 -13.64 3.21
C ALA A 399 -7.30 -14.56 2.92
N ASP A 400 -8.50 -14.00 2.70
CA ASP A 400 -9.70 -14.77 2.39
C ASP A 400 -9.82 -15.12 0.90
N ILE A 401 -8.96 -14.53 0.04
CA ILE A 401 -8.92 -14.74 -1.41
C ILE A 401 -8.17 -16.04 -1.73
N THR A 402 -8.83 -17.18 -1.54
CA THR A 402 -8.22 -18.52 -1.70
C THR A 402 -8.34 -19.09 -3.13
N LEU A 403 -7.66 -18.46 -4.09
CA LEU A 403 -7.70 -18.83 -5.51
C LEU A 403 -7.15 -20.24 -5.79
N ALA A 404 -5.97 -20.59 -5.27
CA ALA A 404 -5.36 -21.91 -5.50
C ALA A 404 -6.24 -23.05 -4.95
N LYS A 405 -6.76 -22.90 -3.73
CA LYS A 405 -7.56 -23.94 -3.07
C LYS A 405 -8.86 -24.26 -3.82
N ASN A 406 -9.51 -23.23 -4.36
CA ASN A 406 -10.84 -23.36 -4.95
C ASN A 406 -10.78 -23.55 -6.48
N PHE A 407 -9.74 -23.02 -7.13
CA PHE A 407 -9.72 -22.89 -8.59
C PHE A 407 -8.48 -23.44 -9.31
N ALA A 408 -7.47 -23.98 -8.62
CA ALA A 408 -6.32 -24.64 -9.27
C ALA A 408 -6.69 -25.57 -10.43
N PRO A 409 -7.60 -26.56 -10.27
CA PRO A 409 -7.96 -27.44 -11.38
C PRO A 409 -8.65 -26.70 -12.54
N HIS A 410 -9.25 -25.53 -12.30
CA HIS A 410 -10.03 -24.78 -13.30
C HIS A 410 -9.14 -24.02 -14.30
N TYR A 411 -7.97 -23.53 -13.90
CA TYR A 411 -7.01 -22.89 -14.82
C TYR A 411 -5.89 -23.83 -15.26
N GLU A 412 -5.50 -24.82 -14.46
CA GLU A 412 -4.48 -25.82 -14.86
C GLU A 412 -4.94 -26.70 -16.04
N GLY A 413 -6.23 -27.02 -16.10
CA GLY A 413 -6.80 -27.75 -17.23
C GLY A 413 -6.65 -27.02 -18.58
N ALA A 414 -6.49 -25.69 -18.57
CA ALA A 414 -6.37 -24.88 -19.77
C ALA A 414 -5.02 -25.06 -20.50
N ARG A 415 -3.98 -25.61 -19.84
CA ARG A 415 -2.63 -25.77 -20.42
C ARG A 415 -2.58 -26.45 -21.80
N HIS A 416 -3.54 -27.33 -22.08
CA HIS A 416 -3.59 -28.12 -23.31
C HIS A 416 -4.09 -27.33 -24.54
N TYR A 417 -4.54 -26.08 -24.37
CA TYR A 417 -5.02 -25.22 -25.44
C TYR A 417 -3.98 -24.16 -25.82
N PRO A 418 -4.04 -23.57 -27.03
CA PRO A 418 -3.23 -22.41 -27.39
C PRO A 418 -3.37 -21.28 -26.36
N HIS A 419 -2.26 -20.64 -25.98
CA HIS A 419 -2.18 -19.67 -24.87
C HIS A 419 -2.55 -20.23 -23.47
N GLY A 420 -2.76 -21.54 -23.35
CA GLY A 420 -3.13 -22.20 -22.10
C GLY A 420 -2.05 -22.20 -21.03
N ALA A 421 -0.78 -22.30 -21.44
CA ALA A 421 0.37 -22.18 -20.52
C ALA A 421 0.41 -20.80 -19.86
N GLU A 422 0.15 -19.74 -20.64
CA GLU A 422 0.06 -18.37 -20.11
C GLU A 422 -1.06 -18.26 -19.07
N VAL A 423 -2.26 -18.79 -19.36
CA VAL A 423 -3.39 -18.78 -18.43
C VAL A 423 -3.06 -19.52 -17.14
N ALA A 424 -2.54 -20.74 -17.22
CA ALA A 424 -2.22 -21.53 -16.04
C ALA A 424 -1.11 -20.87 -15.20
N ASP A 425 0.01 -20.47 -15.83
CA ASP A 425 1.17 -19.93 -15.10
C ASP A 425 0.87 -18.56 -14.47
N SER A 426 0.12 -17.70 -15.17
CA SER A 426 -0.29 -16.40 -14.61
C SER A 426 -1.27 -16.53 -13.44
N PHE A 427 -2.29 -17.38 -13.52
CA PHE A 427 -3.22 -17.59 -12.40
C PHE A 427 -2.57 -18.30 -11.21
N THR A 428 -1.65 -19.25 -11.47
CA THR A 428 -0.80 -19.83 -10.43
C THR A 428 0.04 -18.74 -9.74
N MET A 429 0.64 -17.83 -10.50
CA MET A 429 1.41 -16.72 -9.94
C MET A 429 0.55 -15.78 -9.09
N ILE A 430 -0.62 -15.37 -9.61
CA ILE A 430 -1.57 -14.53 -8.88
C ILE A 430 -1.96 -15.20 -7.56
N ALA A 431 -2.28 -16.49 -7.60
CA ALA A 431 -2.64 -17.24 -6.39
C ALA A 431 -1.48 -17.33 -5.38
N THR A 432 -0.23 -17.47 -5.85
CA THR A 432 0.93 -17.46 -4.95
C THR A 432 1.17 -16.08 -4.34
N PHE A 433 1.12 -15.01 -5.14
CA PHE A 433 1.35 -13.65 -4.66
C PHE A 433 0.29 -13.15 -3.68
N LEU A 434 -0.97 -13.58 -3.86
CA LEU A 434 -2.06 -13.33 -2.89
C LEU A 434 -1.83 -13.99 -1.53
N ASN A 435 -1.07 -15.09 -1.47
CA ASN A 435 -0.82 -15.84 -0.23
C ASN A 435 0.40 -15.33 0.56
N ILE A 436 1.12 -14.32 0.07
CA ILE A 436 2.28 -13.74 0.77
C ILE A 436 1.79 -12.88 1.93
N GLN A 437 2.17 -13.25 3.16
CA GLN A 437 1.73 -12.58 4.39
C GLN A 437 2.84 -11.89 5.17
N ASP A 438 4.09 -12.06 4.77
CA ASP A 438 5.22 -11.43 5.43
C ASP A 438 6.25 -10.91 4.44
N VAL A 439 7.07 -10.00 4.92
CA VAL A 439 8.09 -9.32 4.12
C VAL A 439 9.19 -10.29 3.70
N ALA A 440 9.43 -11.36 4.48
CA ALA A 440 10.44 -12.39 4.21
C ALA A 440 10.10 -13.16 2.92
N ALA A 441 8.89 -13.72 2.85
CA ALA A 441 8.33 -14.41 1.71
C ALA A 441 8.21 -13.47 0.50
N LEU A 442 7.86 -12.20 0.70
CA LEU A 442 7.81 -11.21 -0.37
C LEU A 442 9.18 -11.07 -1.05
N GLY A 443 10.28 -10.98 -0.31
CA GLY A 443 11.64 -10.92 -0.88
C GLY A 443 12.11 -12.20 -1.60
N GLN A 444 11.37 -13.30 -1.52
CA GLN A 444 11.69 -14.54 -2.25
C GLN A 444 10.82 -14.74 -3.49
N ALA A 445 9.73 -13.98 -3.64
CA ALA A 445 8.72 -14.19 -4.68
C ALA A 445 9.28 -14.02 -6.11
N TYR A 446 10.28 -13.16 -6.33
CA TYR A 446 10.90 -12.94 -7.64
C TYR A 446 11.49 -14.21 -8.26
N GLN A 447 11.90 -15.19 -7.45
CA GLN A 447 12.48 -16.45 -7.94
C GLN A 447 11.48 -17.30 -8.70
N GLN A 448 10.18 -17.09 -8.43
CA GLN A 448 9.10 -17.86 -9.02
C GLN A 448 8.68 -17.31 -10.38
N VAL A 449 9.13 -16.12 -10.79
CA VAL A 449 8.66 -15.43 -12.02
C VAL A 449 9.21 -16.05 -13.31
N THR A 450 10.24 -16.89 -13.21
CA THR A 450 10.93 -17.55 -14.35
C THR A 450 9.99 -18.18 -15.39
N PRO A 451 8.92 -18.93 -15.04
CA PRO A 451 8.02 -19.53 -16.02
C PRO A 451 7.29 -18.51 -16.91
N LEU A 452 7.03 -17.29 -16.42
CA LEU A 452 6.36 -16.25 -17.20
C LEU A 452 7.28 -15.64 -18.27
N GLN A 453 8.58 -15.64 -18.03
CA GLN A 453 9.57 -15.08 -18.95
C GLN A 453 9.86 -16.00 -20.14
N THR A 454 9.55 -17.30 -20.01
CA THR A 454 9.77 -18.31 -21.05
C THR A 454 8.52 -18.63 -21.87
N LEU A 455 7.41 -17.92 -21.63
CA LEU A 455 6.15 -18.13 -22.36
C LEU A 455 6.28 -17.72 -23.84
N PRO A 456 5.65 -18.49 -24.76
CA PRO A 456 5.65 -18.15 -26.19
C PRO A 456 4.85 -16.88 -26.47
N GLN A 457 5.38 -16.01 -27.34
CA GLN A 457 4.70 -14.80 -27.81
C GLN A 457 3.98 -15.04 -29.16
N PRO A 458 2.88 -14.29 -29.45
CA PRO A 458 2.31 -13.18 -28.67
C PRO A 458 1.50 -13.64 -27.43
N TYR A 459 1.47 -12.79 -26.40
CA TYR A 459 0.64 -13.05 -25.21
C TYR A 459 -0.83 -12.77 -25.47
N LEU A 460 -1.70 -13.60 -24.90
CA LEU A 460 -3.14 -13.40 -24.84
C LEU A 460 -3.50 -12.20 -23.95
N ARG A 461 -2.82 -12.04 -22.80
CA ARG A 461 -3.00 -10.91 -21.87
C ARG A 461 -1.66 -10.23 -21.56
N PRO A 462 -1.12 -9.41 -22.47
CA PRO A 462 0.20 -8.79 -22.30
C PRO A 462 0.27 -7.95 -21.02
N ALA A 463 -0.73 -7.12 -20.73
CA ALA A 463 -0.75 -6.27 -19.53
C ALA A 463 -0.75 -7.06 -18.21
N VAL A 464 -1.35 -8.24 -18.17
CA VAL A 464 -1.34 -9.12 -16.98
C VAL A 464 0.06 -9.70 -16.76
N ILE A 465 0.70 -10.17 -17.85
CA ILE A 465 2.04 -10.73 -17.79
C ILE A 465 3.07 -9.66 -17.40
N GLU A 466 3.00 -8.47 -18.01
CA GLU A 466 3.85 -7.33 -17.65
C GLU A 466 3.67 -6.93 -16.18
N SER A 467 2.43 -6.92 -15.68
CA SER A 467 2.16 -6.61 -14.27
C SER A 467 2.76 -7.64 -13.32
N LEU A 468 2.69 -8.93 -13.65
CA LEU A 468 3.26 -10.01 -12.84
C LEU A 468 4.79 -10.00 -12.86
N ILE A 469 5.41 -9.68 -14.01
CA ILE A 469 6.86 -9.51 -14.11
C ILE A 469 7.31 -8.30 -13.28
N ALA A 470 6.59 -7.18 -13.35
CA ALA A 470 6.88 -5.98 -12.55
C ALA A 470 6.76 -6.24 -11.04
N LEU A 471 5.78 -7.04 -10.60
CA LEU A 471 5.70 -7.53 -9.21
C LEU A 471 6.94 -8.37 -8.84
N GLY A 472 7.44 -9.18 -9.76
CA GLY A 472 8.72 -9.88 -9.62
C GLY A 472 9.90 -8.95 -9.36
N ASP A 473 10.03 -7.89 -10.16
CA ASP A 473 11.11 -6.91 -10.01
C ASP A 473 11.01 -6.13 -8.69
N ILE A 474 9.79 -5.78 -8.27
CA ILE A 474 9.52 -5.16 -6.96
C ILE A 474 9.90 -6.10 -5.82
N SER A 475 9.56 -7.39 -5.93
CA SER A 475 9.97 -8.41 -4.96
C SER A 475 11.50 -8.49 -4.85
N ARG A 476 12.24 -8.34 -5.95
CA ARG A 476 13.70 -8.30 -5.95
C ARG A 476 14.25 -7.09 -5.17
N GLU A 477 13.62 -5.91 -5.25
CA GLU A 477 13.99 -4.76 -4.42
C GLU A 477 13.76 -5.04 -2.92
N VAL A 478 12.70 -5.75 -2.55
CA VAL A 478 12.48 -6.16 -1.16
C VAL A 478 13.48 -7.24 -0.71
N ALA A 479 13.95 -8.09 -1.61
CA ALA A 479 15.07 -8.99 -1.33
C ALA A 479 16.34 -8.21 -0.95
N LEU A 480 16.63 -7.10 -1.65
CA LEU A 480 17.76 -6.23 -1.31
C LEU A 480 17.61 -5.61 0.07
N TYR A 481 16.39 -5.24 0.49
CA TYR A 481 16.12 -4.80 1.87
C TYR A 481 16.56 -5.85 2.90
N GLN A 482 16.18 -7.11 2.71
CA GLN A 482 16.52 -8.19 3.65
C GLN A 482 18.02 -8.51 3.70
N GLN A 483 18.70 -8.37 2.57
CA GLN A 483 20.13 -8.67 2.43
C GLN A 483 21.01 -7.48 2.87
N SER A 484 20.46 -6.27 2.95
CA SER A 484 21.18 -5.07 3.32
C SER A 484 21.32 -4.93 4.84
N THR A 485 22.50 -4.53 5.30
CA THR A 485 22.79 -4.30 6.74
C THR A 485 22.67 -2.82 7.14
N SER A 486 22.65 -1.90 6.17
CA SER A 486 22.52 -0.46 6.39
C SER A 486 21.06 -0.02 6.43
N ALA A 487 20.65 0.70 7.49
CA ALA A 487 19.30 1.27 7.60
C ALA A 487 18.94 2.20 6.43
N GLY A 488 19.92 2.92 5.87
CA GLY A 488 19.71 3.79 4.70
C GLY A 488 19.44 2.99 3.42
N GLN A 489 20.18 1.89 3.21
CA GLN A 489 19.93 1.00 2.06
C GLN A 489 18.63 0.21 2.22
N GLN A 490 18.33 -0.23 3.43
CA GLN A 490 17.06 -0.85 3.78
C GLN A 490 15.89 0.10 3.49
N ALA A 491 15.96 1.36 3.94
CA ALA A 491 14.95 2.38 3.64
C ALA A 491 14.85 2.68 2.13
N ALA A 492 15.99 2.81 1.43
CA ALA A 492 16.01 3.09 -0.01
C ALA A 492 15.41 1.95 -0.84
N ALA A 493 15.70 0.69 -0.50
CA ALA A 493 15.14 -0.50 -1.14
C ALA A 493 13.62 -0.56 -0.94
N LEU A 494 13.14 -0.37 0.30
CA LEU A 494 11.69 -0.30 0.58
C LEU A 494 11.01 0.88 -0.13
N ASN A 495 11.67 2.04 -0.22
CA ASN A 495 11.15 3.20 -0.95
C ASN A 495 11.06 2.95 -2.47
N ARG A 496 12.06 2.29 -3.08
CA ARG A 496 12.01 1.90 -4.50
C ARG A 496 10.90 0.88 -4.74
N ALA A 497 10.77 -0.13 -3.87
CA ALA A 497 9.70 -1.12 -3.96
C ALA A 497 8.32 -0.46 -3.86
N ASN A 498 8.09 0.44 -2.89
CA ASN A 498 6.82 1.17 -2.75
C ASN A 498 6.57 2.11 -3.94
N GLY A 499 7.60 2.80 -4.44
CA GLY A 499 7.51 3.63 -5.65
C GLY A 499 7.14 2.82 -6.89
N GLY A 500 7.70 1.60 -7.01
CA GLY A 500 7.35 0.64 -8.05
C GLY A 500 5.89 0.20 -7.97
N LEU A 501 5.41 -0.15 -6.76
CA LEU A 501 4.02 -0.52 -6.52
C LEU A 501 3.04 0.61 -6.86
N ASN A 502 3.37 1.86 -6.53
CA ASN A 502 2.53 3.01 -6.89
C ASN A 502 2.42 3.20 -8.41
N LYS A 503 3.53 3.09 -9.14
CA LYS A 503 3.51 3.15 -10.61
C LYS A 503 2.72 1.99 -11.21
N LEU A 504 2.92 0.79 -10.65
CA LEU A 504 2.24 -0.41 -11.11
C LEU A 504 0.72 -0.36 -10.83
N ALA A 505 0.29 0.20 -9.70
CA ALA A 505 -1.13 0.40 -9.39
C ALA A 505 -1.84 1.21 -10.48
N ILE A 506 -1.21 2.30 -10.93
CA ILE A 506 -1.72 3.16 -12.01
C ILE A 506 -1.75 2.38 -13.32
N TYR A 507 -0.65 1.70 -13.66
CA TYR A 507 -0.58 0.88 -14.87
C TYR A 507 -1.67 -0.20 -14.91
N ILE A 508 -1.91 -0.92 -13.81
CA ILE A 508 -2.95 -1.94 -13.71
C ILE A 508 -4.33 -1.32 -13.91
N GLN A 509 -4.58 -0.15 -13.32
CA GLN A 509 -5.86 0.54 -13.46
C GLN A 509 -6.14 0.98 -14.92
N GLU A 510 -5.10 1.36 -15.65
CA GLU A 510 -5.23 1.86 -17.03
C GLU A 510 -5.21 0.75 -18.09
N ASN A 511 -4.44 -0.31 -17.89
CA ASN A 511 -4.09 -1.28 -18.95
C ASN A 511 -4.61 -2.70 -18.71
N VAL A 512 -4.91 -3.09 -17.47
CA VAL A 512 -5.41 -4.45 -17.17
C VAL A 512 -6.93 -4.43 -17.11
N LEU A 513 -7.56 -5.33 -17.86
CA LEU A 513 -9.01 -5.48 -17.86
C LEU A 513 -9.51 -6.36 -16.69
N PRO A 514 -10.73 -6.13 -16.14
CA PRO A 514 -11.32 -7.01 -15.13
C PRO A 514 -11.60 -8.43 -15.68
N PRO A 515 -11.48 -9.50 -14.88
CA PRO A 515 -11.41 -9.46 -13.41
C PRO A 515 -10.00 -9.56 -12.82
N GLU A 516 -8.96 -9.86 -13.61
CA GLU A 516 -7.57 -9.94 -13.13
C GLU A 516 -7.08 -8.60 -12.56
N GLN A 517 -7.58 -7.48 -13.09
CA GLN A 517 -7.31 -6.14 -12.57
C GLN A 517 -7.51 -6.05 -11.06
N VAL A 518 -8.63 -6.59 -10.55
CA VAL A 518 -8.95 -6.52 -9.11
C VAL A 518 -7.99 -7.37 -8.30
N LEU A 519 -7.67 -8.58 -8.76
CA LEU A 519 -6.74 -9.46 -8.06
C LEU A 519 -5.34 -8.85 -7.97
N LEU A 520 -4.85 -8.25 -9.06
CA LEU A 520 -3.56 -7.57 -9.09
C LEU A 520 -3.55 -6.31 -8.24
N GLN A 521 -4.63 -5.52 -8.22
CA GLN A 521 -4.78 -4.38 -7.30
C GLN A 521 -4.71 -4.84 -5.84
N ARG A 522 -5.40 -5.93 -5.48
CA ARG A 522 -5.36 -6.50 -4.13
C ARG A 522 -3.97 -7.00 -3.74
N ILE A 523 -3.21 -7.58 -4.68
CA ILE A 523 -1.80 -7.94 -4.45
C ILE A 523 -0.98 -6.69 -4.14
N VAL A 524 -1.11 -5.64 -4.97
CA VAL A 524 -0.38 -4.38 -4.78
C VAL A 524 -0.68 -3.76 -3.43
N GLU A 525 -1.96 -3.64 -3.06
CA GLU A 525 -2.39 -3.11 -1.76
C GLU A 525 -1.83 -3.93 -0.58
N SER A 526 -1.87 -5.26 -0.70
CA SER A 526 -1.30 -6.16 0.32
C SER A 526 0.20 -5.96 0.49
N TRP A 527 0.93 -5.87 -0.63
CA TRP A 527 2.39 -5.70 -0.62
C TRP A 527 2.79 -4.31 -0.13
N GLN A 528 2.02 -3.26 -0.46
CA GLN A 528 2.19 -1.91 0.08
C GLN A 528 2.04 -1.91 1.61
N ALA A 529 1.04 -2.61 2.15
CA ALA A 529 0.85 -2.73 3.59
C ALA A 529 2.03 -3.42 4.28
N LEU A 530 2.53 -4.53 3.70
CA LEU A 530 3.71 -5.24 4.21
C LEU A 530 4.97 -4.37 4.19
N ILE A 531 5.21 -3.63 3.10
CA ILE A 531 6.34 -2.71 2.98
C ILE A 531 6.20 -1.55 3.96
N ALA A 532 5.02 -0.96 4.10
CA ALA A 532 4.77 0.12 5.06
C ALA A 532 5.02 -0.34 6.50
N GLN A 533 4.66 -1.57 6.85
CA GLN A 533 4.96 -2.16 8.16
C GLN A 533 6.47 -2.30 8.37
N ALA A 534 7.22 -2.80 7.38
CA ALA A 534 8.68 -2.87 7.45
C ALA A 534 9.34 -1.48 7.56
N GLN A 535 8.84 -0.50 6.82
CA GLN A 535 9.29 0.89 6.92
C GLN A 535 8.99 1.49 8.30
N GLY A 536 7.83 1.19 8.87
CA GLY A 536 7.45 1.59 10.23
C GLY A 536 8.36 0.99 11.29
N GLN A 537 8.65 -0.31 11.22
CA GLN A 537 9.59 -0.98 12.13
C GLN A 537 11.01 -0.41 12.01
N LEU A 538 11.46 -0.13 10.78
CA LEU A 538 12.75 0.49 10.53
C LEU A 538 12.79 1.94 11.06
N GLY A 539 11.70 2.68 10.91
CA GLY A 539 11.51 4.02 11.45
C GLY A 539 11.47 4.04 12.97
N GLU A 540 10.77 3.10 13.62
CA GLU A 540 10.73 2.96 15.07
C GLU A 540 12.09 2.55 15.65
N ALA A 541 12.80 1.61 15.03
CA ALA A 541 14.17 1.27 15.39
C ALA A 541 15.09 2.49 15.28
N ALA A 542 14.92 3.31 14.23
CA ALA A 542 15.66 4.57 14.09
C ALA A 542 15.24 5.64 15.12
N LEU A 543 13.96 5.70 15.52
CA LEU A 543 13.41 6.65 16.50
C LEU A 543 13.72 6.27 17.96
N GLN A 544 13.91 4.99 18.27
CA GLN A 544 14.42 4.51 19.55
C GLN A 544 15.91 4.85 19.72
N ASP A 545 16.64 4.95 18.61
CA ASP A 545 18.04 5.39 18.56
C ASP A 545 18.22 6.94 18.59
N LEU A 546 17.13 7.72 18.58
CA LEU A 546 17.13 9.20 18.55
C LEU A 546 16.70 9.82 19.91
N SER A 547 17.39 10.89 20.31
CA SER A 547 17.06 11.64 21.53
C SER A 547 15.72 12.39 21.41
N PRO A 548 15.03 12.74 22.53
CA PRO A 548 13.72 13.38 22.52
C PRO A 548 13.66 14.73 21.77
N ALA A 549 14.79 15.42 21.62
CA ALA A 549 14.88 16.67 20.88
C ALA A 549 14.82 16.47 19.35
N ALA A 550 15.37 15.36 18.84
CA ALA A 550 15.37 15.04 17.41
C ALA A 550 14.00 14.57 16.88
N ARG A 551 13.08 14.20 17.77
CA ARG A 551 11.69 13.82 17.41
C ARG A 551 10.86 15.00 16.89
N ARG A 552 11.23 16.24 17.22
CA ARG A 552 10.46 17.43 16.84
C ARG A 552 10.75 17.94 15.43
N THR A 553 11.85 17.51 14.82
CA THR A 553 12.33 18.04 13.53
C THR A 553 12.13 17.08 12.34
N ALA A 554 11.71 15.83 12.59
CA ALA A 554 11.61 14.79 11.56
C ALA A 554 10.34 14.83 10.68
N GLY A 555 9.44 15.81 10.88
CA GLY A 555 8.11 15.85 10.28
C GLY A 555 7.95 16.62 8.95
N ALA A 556 9.04 16.97 8.25
CA ALA A 556 8.93 17.73 7.01
C ALA A 556 9.39 16.90 5.79
N GLU A 557 8.45 16.69 4.89
CA GLU A 557 8.56 15.99 3.60
C GLU A 557 9.85 16.32 2.82
N ARG A 558 10.54 15.28 2.34
CA ARG A 558 11.39 15.40 1.14
C ARG A 558 11.04 14.30 0.15
N ARG A 559 10.26 14.68 -0.87
CA ARG A 559 10.15 13.95 -2.13
C ARG A 559 11.49 13.97 -2.85
N SER A 560 11.85 12.80 -3.36
CA SER A 560 13.12 12.42 -4.01
C SER A 560 13.54 13.31 -5.19
N THR A 561 14.71 13.91 -5.09
CA THR A 561 15.56 14.37 -6.21
C THR A 561 17.01 13.96 -5.89
N ILE A 562 17.37 12.68 -6.09
CA ILE A 562 18.66 12.13 -5.60
C ILE A 562 19.62 11.69 -6.73
N TRP A 563 19.28 11.86 -8.01
CA TRP A 563 20.10 11.28 -9.11
C TRP A 563 20.42 12.23 -10.27
N GLN A 564 20.40 13.55 -10.04
CA GLN A 564 20.84 14.51 -11.06
C GLN A 564 22.09 15.25 -10.57
N ARG A 565 23.05 15.45 -11.48
CA ARG A 565 24.23 16.29 -11.27
C ARG A 565 23.75 17.65 -10.74
N PRO A 566 24.19 18.07 -9.54
CA PRO A 566 23.78 19.36 -9.01
C PRO A 566 24.32 20.50 -9.87
N PRO A 567 23.63 21.65 -9.90
CA PRO A 567 24.05 22.81 -10.70
C PRO A 567 25.37 23.43 -10.20
N GLU A 568 25.74 23.19 -8.94
CA GLU A 568 26.94 23.74 -8.30
C GLU A 568 27.74 22.65 -7.57
N PRO A 569 29.08 22.83 -7.39
CA PRO A 569 29.92 21.93 -6.61
C PRO A 569 29.42 21.68 -5.20
N PHE A 570 29.64 20.46 -4.70
CA PHE A 570 29.29 20.12 -3.32
C PHE A 570 30.17 20.90 -2.34
N ALA A 571 29.54 21.59 -1.39
CA ALA A 571 30.25 22.18 -0.25
C ALA A 571 30.89 21.07 0.59
N ASN A 572 32.18 21.23 0.94
CA ASN A 572 32.93 20.21 1.66
C ASN A 572 32.71 20.34 3.18
N PRO A 573 32.02 19.38 3.84
CA PRO A 573 31.78 19.46 5.28
C PRO A 573 32.95 18.91 6.10
N TYR A 574 33.94 18.28 5.46
CA TYR A 574 35.01 17.56 6.15
C TYR A 574 36.16 18.50 6.51
N ILE A 575 36.28 18.82 7.80
CA ILE A 575 37.32 19.71 8.32
C ILE A 575 38.47 18.85 8.83
N ALA A 576 39.60 18.86 8.12
CA ALA A 576 40.83 18.19 8.52
C ALA A 576 41.93 19.21 8.86
N GLY A 577 42.34 19.23 10.12
CA GLY A 577 43.41 20.08 10.64
C GLY A 577 42.92 20.99 11.76
N ASP A 578 41.86 21.74 11.49
CA ASP A 578 41.31 22.69 12.46
C ASP A 578 40.30 22.02 13.41
N PRO A 579 40.13 22.56 14.64
CA PRO A 579 39.06 22.13 15.52
C PRO A 579 37.68 22.36 14.89
N VAL A 580 36.82 21.35 14.95
CA VAL A 580 35.44 21.42 14.45
C VAL A 580 34.57 22.20 15.43
N ASN A 581 33.85 23.21 14.94
CA ASN A 581 32.88 24.00 15.72
C ASN A 581 31.44 23.53 15.45
N PRO A 582 30.48 23.81 16.36
CA PRO A 582 29.06 23.61 16.09
C PRO A 582 28.63 24.32 14.79
N PRO A 583 27.74 23.74 13.96
CA PRO A 583 27.00 22.47 14.14
C PRO A 583 27.69 21.26 13.48
N LEU A 584 28.95 21.36 13.06
CA LEU A 584 29.63 20.38 12.21
C LEU A 584 30.24 19.18 12.98
N PHE A 585 30.06 19.13 14.30
CA PHE A 585 30.65 18.10 15.15
C PHE A 585 29.80 16.83 15.19
N VAL A 586 30.39 15.69 14.81
CA VAL A 586 29.69 14.40 14.69
C VAL A 586 30.38 13.30 15.49
N GLY A 587 29.59 12.56 16.26
CA GLY A 587 30.06 11.41 17.04
C GLY A 587 30.43 11.79 18.47
N ARG A 588 31.34 11.02 19.08
CA ARG A 588 31.87 11.23 20.45
C ARG A 588 30.85 11.17 21.59
N SER A 589 29.70 10.53 21.36
CA SER A 589 28.71 10.28 22.42
C SER A 589 29.31 9.46 23.57
N ASP A 590 30.29 8.61 23.31
CA ASP A 590 31.07 7.88 24.31
C ASP A 590 31.82 8.81 25.28
N ILE A 591 32.34 9.94 24.79
CA ILE A 591 33.04 10.94 25.61
C ILE A 591 32.03 11.84 26.32
N PHE A 592 31.05 12.38 25.59
CA PHE A 592 30.04 13.25 26.20
C PHE A 592 29.20 12.53 27.27
N ASN A 593 28.88 11.25 27.09
CA ASN A 593 28.19 10.48 28.13
C ASN A 593 29.07 10.29 29.37
N GLN A 594 30.40 10.19 29.23
CA GLN A 594 31.32 10.15 30.37
C GLN A 594 31.39 11.50 31.07
N VAL A 595 31.47 12.60 30.31
CA VAL A 595 31.42 13.97 30.84
C VAL A 595 30.11 14.21 31.61
N ASP A 596 28.96 13.87 31.01
CA ASP A 596 27.63 13.98 31.64
C ASP A 596 27.56 13.17 32.94
N LYS A 597 28.09 11.94 32.92
CA LYS A 597 28.14 11.07 34.10
C LYS A 597 28.96 11.69 35.23
N VAL A 598 30.11 12.29 34.91
CA VAL A 598 30.96 12.99 35.90
C VAL A 598 30.23 14.20 36.45
N TRP A 599 29.64 15.03 35.60
CA TRP A 599 28.98 16.27 36.01
C TRP A 599 27.67 16.06 36.77
N ARG A 600 26.94 14.97 36.51
CA ARG A 600 25.70 14.63 37.26
C ARG A 600 25.96 13.90 38.57
N ALA A 601 27.15 13.35 38.79
CA ALA A 601 27.43 12.55 39.97
C ALA A 601 27.33 13.34 41.28
N LYS A 602 27.57 14.66 41.22
CA LYS A 602 27.61 15.56 42.38
C LYS A 602 26.94 16.89 42.03
N ALA A 603 26.43 17.59 43.04
CA ALA A 603 25.86 18.94 42.88
C ALA A 603 26.90 19.98 42.42
N ASN A 604 28.17 19.81 42.83
CA ASN A 604 29.29 20.54 42.24
C ASN A 604 30.04 19.61 41.27
N PRO A 605 30.03 19.90 39.95
CA PRO A 605 30.64 19.02 38.96
C PRO A 605 32.16 18.88 39.15
N ASP A 606 32.66 17.64 39.20
CA ASP A 606 34.11 17.40 39.24
C ASP A 606 34.78 17.90 37.95
N SER A 607 36.01 18.39 38.07
CA SER A 607 36.81 18.80 36.91
C SER A 607 37.32 17.58 36.13
N ILE A 608 37.54 17.76 34.83
CA ILE A 608 37.83 16.68 33.88
C ILE A 608 39.16 16.91 33.17
N ILE A 609 39.93 15.85 32.95
CA ILE A 609 41.10 15.86 32.08
C ILE A 609 40.83 14.97 30.87
N LEU A 610 40.76 15.58 29.69
CA LEU A 610 40.70 14.91 28.40
C LEU A 610 42.13 14.67 27.90
N TYR A 611 42.56 13.42 27.92
CA TYR A 611 43.89 13.03 27.48
C TYR A 611 43.83 12.11 26.26
N GLY A 612 44.90 12.10 25.48
CA GLY A 612 45.03 11.25 24.31
C GLY A 612 45.96 11.84 23.29
N HIS A 613 46.30 11.06 22.26
CA HIS A 613 47.27 11.49 21.25
C HIS A 613 46.84 12.77 20.51
N ARG A 614 47.81 13.43 19.86
CA ARG A 614 47.54 14.48 18.88
C ARG A 614 46.54 14.02 17.81
N ARG A 615 45.67 14.94 17.35
CA ARG A 615 44.66 14.72 16.30
C ARG A 615 43.53 13.73 16.65
N MET A 616 43.32 13.44 17.93
CA MET A 616 42.16 12.67 18.42
C MET A 616 40.86 13.50 18.50
N GLY A 617 40.92 14.82 18.30
CA GLY A 617 39.76 15.70 18.37
C GLY A 617 39.48 16.27 19.76
N LYS A 618 40.48 16.30 20.65
CA LYS A 618 40.36 16.90 22.00
C LYS A 618 39.87 18.35 21.96
N SER A 619 40.54 19.20 21.18
CA SER A 619 40.17 20.60 20.97
C SER A 619 38.74 20.75 20.40
N SER A 620 38.33 19.84 19.52
CA SER A 620 36.97 19.82 18.97
C SER A 620 35.94 19.43 20.04
N ILE A 621 36.25 18.49 20.93
CA ILE A 621 35.38 18.14 22.07
C ILE A 621 35.23 19.34 23.01
N LEU A 622 36.33 20.01 23.36
CA LEU A 622 36.31 21.18 24.25
C LEU A 622 35.42 22.33 23.71
N ARG A 623 35.46 22.56 22.40
CA ARG A 623 34.65 23.60 21.72
C ARG A 623 33.17 23.22 21.55
N ASN A 624 32.80 21.97 21.85
CA ASN A 624 31.45 21.44 21.73
C ASN A 624 30.90 20.92 23.07
N LEU A 625 31.42 21.43 24.20
CA LEU A 625 30.96 21.04 25.54
C LEU A 625 29.53 21.52 25.85
N ASP A 626 29.01 22.47 25.08
CA ASP A 626 27.62 22.94 25.13
C ASP A 626 26.61 21.80 24.88
N GLN A 627 27.02 20.74 24.17
CA GLN A 627 26.19 19.56 23.94
C GLN A 627 25.86 18.76 25.20
N VAL A 628 26.66 18.93 26.27
CA VAL A 628 26.54 18.18 27.53
C VAL A 628 26.43 19.07 28.76
N ALA A 629 26.85 20.33 28.67
CA ALA A 629 26.73 21.28 29.77
C ALA A 629 25.26 21.49 30.19
N ALA A 630 25.06 21.78 31.48
CA ALA A 630 23.74 22.12 31.97
C ALA A 630 23.21 23.40 31.26
N PRO A 631 21.89 23.52 31.04
CA PRO A 631 21.32 24.75 30.50
C PRO A 631 21.76 25.97 31.33
N HIS A 632 22.09 27.07 30.66
CA HIS A 632 22.56 28.32 31.28
C HIS A 632 23.95 28.26 31.94
N SER A 633 24.74 27.20 31.74
CA SER A 633 26.17 27.21 32.03
C SER A 633 26.94 28.15 31.08
N LEU A 634 27.97 28.84 31.61
CA LEU A 634 28.89 29.64 30.81
C LEU A 634 30.15 28.83 30.50
N ILE A 635 30.43 28.57 29.22
CA ILE A 635 31.60 27.81 28.77
C ILE A 635 32.62 28.79 28.20
N VAL A 636 33.78 28.90 28.85
CA VAL A 636 34.89 29.74 28.39
C VAL A 636 35.99 28.84 27.88
N TYR A 637 36.27 28.92 26.58
CA TYR A 637 37.37 28.18 25.96
C TYR A 637 38.63 29.06 25.89
N ALA A 638 39.77 28.51 26.31
CA ALA A 638 41.08 29.13 26.18
C ALA A 638 42.12 28.12 25.67
N ASP A 639 42.92 28.54 24.69
CA ASP A 639 44.07 27.78 24.17
C ASP A 639 45.33 28.25 24.89
N LEU A 640 45.80 27.44 25.84
CA LEU A 640 46.90 27.83 26.72
C LEU A 640 48.25 27.91 26.01
N ALA A 641 48.43 27.20 24.89
CA ALA A 641 49.61 27.39 24.07
C ALA A 641 49.67 28.82 23.53
N GLY A 642 48.53 29.36 23.09
CA GLY A 642 48.40 30.77 22.70
C GLY A 642 48.61 31.73 23.86
N GLU A 643 47.90 31.52 24.98
CA GLU A 643 47.93 32.42 26.14
C GLU A 643 49.33 32.51 26.80
N THR A 644 50.10 31.41 26.78
CA THR A 644 51.46 31.37 27.37
C THR A 644 52.56 31.81 26.41
N SER A 645 52.29 31.87 25.09
CA SER A 645 53.31 32.18 24.07
C SER A 645 54.01 33.52 24.31
N PHE A 646 53.27 34.53 24.76
CA PHE A 646 53.77 35.89 25.02
C PHE A 646 53.67 36.29 26.51
N ALA A 647 53.23 35.40 27.39
CA ALA A 647 53.17 35.68 28.82
C ALA A 647 54.58 35.80 29.41
N ALA A 648 54.85 36.90 30.12
CA ALA A 648 56.11 37.15 30.81
C ALA A 648 56.01 36.90 32.33
N SER A 649 54.80 36.69 32.84
CA SER A 649 54.52 36.43 34.25
C SER A 649 53.21 35.66 34.44
N THR A 650 53.00 35.08 35.63
CA THR A 650 51.70 34.52 36.05
C THR A 650 50.57 35.57 35.98
N GLY A 651 50.90 36.85 36.16
CA GLY A 651 49.94 37.95 36.05
C GLY A 651 49.37 38.10 34.63
N ASP A 652 50.23 37.96 33.61
CA ASP A 652 49.82 38.05 32.21
C ASP A 652 48.88 36.90 31.82
N LEU A 653 49.16 35.68 32.30
CA LEU A 653 48.26 34.53 32.12
C LEU A 653 46.88 34.79 32.75
N PHE A 654 46.85 35.31 33.99
CA PHE A 654 45.57 35.63 34.64
C PHE A 654 44.82 36.75 33.93
N LEU A 655 45.51 37.74 33.36
CA LEU A 655 44.88 38.79 32.57
C LEU A 655 44.27 38.23 31.28
N GLY A 656 45.01 37.40 30.52
CA GLY A 656 44.49 36.76 29.31
C GLY A 656 43.25 35.90 29.58
N LEU A 657 43.29 35.08 30.63
CA LEU A 657 42.12 34.31 31.07
C LEU A 657 40.97 35.20 31.56
N ALA A 658 41.27 36.30 32.26
CA ALA A 658 40.25 37.24 32.73
C ALA A 658 39.53 37.92 31.55
N ASP A 659 40.27 38.34 30.53
CA ASP A 659 39.71 38.93 29.31
C ASP A 659 38.83 37.91 28.57
N LYS A 660 39.26 36.65 28.45
CA LYS A 660 38.44 35.58 27.86
C LYS A 660 37.11 35.40 28.61
N ILE A 661 37.16 35.31 29.94
CA ILE A 661 35.95 35.19 30.77
C ILE A 661 35.04 36.40 30.57
N TYR A 662 35.61 37.61 30.58
CA TYR A 662 34.87 38.86 30.37
C TYR A 662 34.15 38.89 29.03
N PHE A 663 34.86 38.64 27.92
CA PHE A 663 34.28 38.70 26.58
C PHE A 663 33.20 37.62 26.37
N THR A 664 33.44 36.38 26.81
CA THR A 664 32.42 35.32 26.69
C THR A 664 31.19 35.59 27.54
N LEU A 665 31.35 36.16 28.74
CA LEU A 665 30.21 36.56 29.57
C LEU A 665 29.42 37.70 28.92
N GLN A 666 30.08 38.73 28.39
CA GLN A 666 29.40 39.84 27.71
C GLN A 666 28.66 39.39 26.44
N GLU A 667 29.19 38.41 25.70
CA GLU A 667 28.51 37.83 24.55
C GLU A 667 27.26 37.04 24.95
N THR A 668 27.33 36.28 26.07
CA THR A 668 26.23 35.43 26.53
C THR A 668 25.17 36.18 27.34
N TYR A 669 25.61 37.19 28.10
CA TYR A 669 24.79 38.02 28.99
C TYR A 669 25.12 39.51 28.77
N PRO A 670 24.61 40.13 27.69
CA PRO A 670 24.95 41.52 27.34
C PRO A 670 24.54 42.56 28.39
N ASP A 671 23.51 42.25 29.19
CA ASP A 671 23.00 43.12 30.26
C ASP A 671 23.77 42.95 31.58
N ALA A 672 24.76 42.06 31.64
CA ALA A 672 25.54 41.81 32.85
C ALA A 672 26.51 42.97 33.11
N ALA A 673 26.31 43.66 34.24
CA ALA A 673 27.19 44.74 34.69
C ALA A 673 28.50 44.18 35.31
N LEU A 674 29.42 43.74 34.44
CA LEU A 674 30.77 43.32 34.82
C LEU A 674 31.80 44.34 34.28
N PRO A 675 32.74 44.85 35.10
CA PRO A 675 33.78 45.75 34.61
C PRO A 675 34.83 44.99 33.78
N GLN A 676 35.38 45.64 32.76
CA GLN A 676 36.49 45.08 31.98
C GLN A 676 37.74 44.91 32.87
N PRO A 677 38.49 43.80 32.77
CA PRO A 677 39.75 43.62 33.48
C PRO A 677 40.74 44.76 33.18
N ASP A 678 41.28 45.37 34.23
CA ASP A 678 42.27 46.45 34.12
C ASP A 678 43.70 45.87 34.18
N PRO A 679 44.50 45.96 33.10
CA PRO A 679 45.85 45.40 33.03
C PRO A 679 46.76 45.81 34.19
N THR A 680 46.60 47.03 34.71
CA THR A 680 47.45 47.54 35.81
C THR A 680 47.29 46.73 37.08
N GLN A 681 46.11 46.13 37.30
CA GLN A 681 45.78 45.34 38.47
C GLN A 681 46.32 43.90 38.42
N TYR A 682 46.80 43.47 37.25
CA TYR A 682 47.38 42.14 37.02
C TYR A 682 48.92 42.17 36.94
N SER A 683 49.54 43.35 37.06
CA SER A 683 50.99 43.56 36.93
C SER A 683 51.87 42.83 37.96
N ARG A 684 51.30 42.36 39.08
CA ARG A 684 52.01 41.59 40.12
C ARG A 684 51.30 40.27 40.40
N PRO A 685 51.99 39.11 40.48
CA PRO A 685 51.36 37.80 40.61
C PRO A 685 50.37 37.68 41.78
N ALA A 686 50.75 38.12 42.99
CA ALA A 686 49.87 38.05 44.16
C ALA A 686 48.61 38.92 44.01
N GLN A 687 48.74 40.10 43.39
CA GLN A 687 47.61 41.01 43.14
C GLN A 687 46.71 40.46 42.02
N ALA A 688 47.30 39.92 40.96
CA ALA A 688 46.61 39.29 39.86
C ALA A 688 45.72 38.13 40.33
N ALA A 689 46.25 37.26 41.20
CA ALA A 689 45.47 36.16 41.80
C ALA A 689 44.26 36.67 42.60
N ILE A 690 44.43 37.75 43.38
CA ILE A 690 43.32 38.37 44.14
C ILE A 690 42.25 38.92 43.20
N GLN A 691 42.64 39.61 42.12
CA GLN A 691 41.69 40.21 41.18
C GLN A 691 40.98 39.15 40.34
N PHE A 692 41.69 38.11 39.90
CA PHE A 692 41.08 36.96 39.23
C PHE A 692 40.04 36.27 40.12
N ASN A 693 40.32 36.12 41.42
CA ASN A 693 39.33 35.57 42.36
C ASN A 693 38.08 36.44 42.51
N ARG A 694 38.23 37.77 42.51
CA ARG A 694 37.10 38.71 42.54
C ARG A 694 36.27 38.63 41.28
N LEU A 695 36.92 38.56 40.12
CA LEU A 695 36.25 38.34 38.83
C LEU A 695 35.41 37.05 38.86
N LEU A 696 36.01 35.92 39.25
CA LEU A 696 35.28 34.64 39.36
C LEU A 696 34.10 34.72 40.34
N ALA A 697 34.24 35.44 41.45
CA ALA A 697 33.12 35.66 42.38
C ALA A 697 31.98 36.49 41.77
N GLN A 698 32.30 37.55 41.02
CA GLN A 698 31.31 38.36 40.32
C GLN A 698 30.58 37.58 39.23
N VAL A 699 31.33 36.81 38.42
CA VAL A 699 30.76 35.96 37.37
C VAL A 699 29.80 34.93 37.96
N ARG A 700 30.17 34.25 39.05
CA ARG A 700 29.28 33.29 39.72
C ARG A 700 28.01 33.94 40.27
N ALA A 701 28.10 35.17 40.79
CA ALA A 701 26.92 35.89 41.26
C ALA A 701 25.94 36.19 40.12
N ILE A 702 26.45 36.44 38.91
CA ILE A 702 25.64 36.67 37.70
C ILE A 702 24.97 35.37 37.23
N LEU A 703 25.66 34.23 37.34
CA LEU A 703 25.17 32.93 36.85
C LEU A 703 24.05 32.29 37.70
N ASP A 704 23.72 32.85 38.88
CA ASP A 704 22.61 32.43 39.77
C ASP A 704 22.35 30.91 39.81
N GLN A 705 23.27 30.17 40.45
CA GLN A 705 23.28 28.70 40.59
C GLN A 705 23.74 27.89 39.35
N ASN A 706 24.01 28.53 38.21
CA ASN A 706 24.61 27.85 37.05
C ASN A 706 26.14 27.74 37.15
N THR A 707 26.72 26.79 36.42
CA THR A 707 28.15 26.47 36.49
C THR A 707 28.97 27.27 35.46
N LEU A 708 30.10 27.85 35.90
CA LEU A 708 31.17 28.34 35.03
C LEU A 708 32.09 27.18 34.66
N ILE A 709 32.23 26.91 33.36
CA ILE A 709 33.06 25.84 32.81
C ILE A 709 34.25 26.47 32.09
N LEU A 710 35.47 26.25 32.59
CA LEU A 710 36.70 26.69 31.94
C LEU A 710 37.32 25.54 31.14
N ALA A 711 37.17 25.59 29.82
CA ALA A 711 37.72 24.62 28.88
C ALA A 711 39.13 25.07 28.46
N LEU A 712 40.15 24.48 29.05
CA LEU A 712 41.55 24.87 28.91
C LEU A 712 42.28 23.85 28.03
N ASP A 713 42.54 24.22 26.78
CA ASP A 713 43.18 23.37 25.77
C ASP A 713 44.72 23.51 25.81
N GLU A 714 45.42 22.49 25.29
CA GLU A 714 46.89 22.42 25.26
C GLU A 714 47.53 22.70 26.63
N PHE A 715 47.03 22.06 27.68
CA PHE A 715 47.43 22.33 29.08
C PHE A 715 48.93 22.10 29.34
N GLU A 716 49.59 21.22 28.57
CA GLU A 716 51.04 21.00 28.55
C GLU A 716 51.85 22.28 28.33
N ALA A 717 51.27 23.31 27.71
CA ALA A 717 51.92 24.61 27.54
C ALA A 717 52.25 25.29 28.88
N ILE A 718 51.46 25.03 29.93
CA ILE A 718 51.74 25.52 31.29
C ILE A 718 53.01 24.86 31.83
N ASP A 719 53.18 23.54 31.64
CA ASP A 719 54.36 22.82 32.09
C ASP A 719 55.63 23.35 31.42
N HIS A 720 55.56 23.61 30.11
CA HIS A 720 56.64 24.25 29.38
C HIS A 720 56.93 25.67 29.87
N ALA A 721 55.89 26.49 30.08
CA ALA A 721 56.06 27.86 30.57
C ALA A 721 56.64 27.94 31.99
N VAL A 722 56.31 26.98 32.86
CA VAL A 722 56.88 26.87 34.21
C VAL A 722 58.33 26.37 34.14
N ALA A 723 58.61 25.35 33.32
CA ALA A 723 59.98 24.85 33.12
C ALA A 723 60.91 25.91 32.54
N ASP A 724 60.40 26.76 31.64
CA ASP A 724 61.10 27.91 31.07
C ASP A 724 61.21 29.11 32.03
N GLY A 725 60.58 29.05 33.21
CA GLY A 725 60.60 30.10 34.23
C GLY A 725 59.77 31.34 33.90
N LYS A 726 58.90 31.29 32.89
CA LYS A 726 57.99 32.40 32.51
C LYS A 726 56.86 32.58 33.51
N ILE A 727 56.35 31.47 34.04
CA ILE A 727 55.22 31.42 34.98
C ILE A 727 55.68 30.69 36.24
N GLY A 728 55.20 31.13 37.40
CA GLY A 728 55.52 30.48 38.68
C GLY A 728 54.81 29.15 38.85
N ALA A 729 55.47 28.18 39.51
CA ALA A 729 54.90 26.87 39.84
C ALA A 729 53.72 26.94 40.83
N ASP A 730 53.48 28.09 41.45
CA ASP A 730 52.32 28.37 42.31
C ASP A 730 50.98 28.25 41.56
N ILE A 731 51.00 28.33 40.22
CA ILE A 731 49.81 28.15 39.37
C ILE A 731 49.12 26.81 39.58
N TYR A 732 49.87 25.72 39.81
CA TYR A 732 49.27 24.39 40.01
C TYR A 732 48.45 24.32 41.30
N GLN A 733 48.99 24.90 42.37
CA GLN A 733 48.30 24.97 43.65
C GLN A 733 47.09 25.92 43.58
N PHE A 734 47.20 27.00 42.80
CA PHE A 734 46.07 27.88 42.51
C PHE A 734 44.94 27.13 41.81
N LEU A 735 45.22 26.45 40.69
CA LEU A 735 44.24 25.69 39.92
C LEU A 735 43.58 24.59 40.76
N ARG A 736 44.35 23.83 41.54
CA ARG A 736 43.82 22.84 42.50
C ARG A 736 42.81 23.45 43.47
N THR A 737 43.12 24.63 43.99
CA THR A 737 42.22 25.32 44.93
C THR A 737 40.92 25.69 44.23
N LYS A 738 40.99 26.09 42.95
CA LYS A 738 39.82 26.47 42.14
C LYS A 738 38.92 25.31 41.78
N THR A 739 39.46 24.11 41.60
CA THR A 739 38.63 22.94 41.25
C THR A 739 37.76 22.45 42.39
N GLN A 740 38.02 22.92 43.62
CA GLN A 740 37.21 22.64 44.80
C GLN A 740 36.14 23.72 45.05
N GLU A 741 36.13 24.82 44.29
CA GLU A 741 35.15 25.89 44.48
C GLU A 741 33.77 25.50 43.90
N PRO A 742 32.67 25.79 44.61
CA PRO A 742 31.34 25.55 44.11
C PRO A 742 31.01 26.42 42.90
N GLY A 743 30.37 25.82 41.89
CA GLY A 743 29.91 26.51 40.68
C GLY A 743 31.01 26.82 39.66
N LEU A 744 32.22 26.29 39.86
CA LEU A 744 33.35 26.39 38.92
C LEU A 744 33.89 25.00 38.62
N THR A 745 34.03 24.66 37.35
CA THR A 745 34.63 23.40 36.92
C THR A 745 35.57 23.61 35.73
N PHE A 746 36.58 22.76 35.62
CA PHE A 746 37.58 22.82 34.55
C PHE A 746 37.49 21.60 33.65
N VAL A 747 37.72 21.80 32.36
CA VAL A 747 37.98 20.72 31.41
C VAL A 747 39.32 20.97 30.75
N PHE A 748 40.31 20.19 31.13
CA PHE A 748 41.67 20.29 30.59
C PHE A 748 41.81 19.38 29.37
N GLY A 749 42.32 19.91 28.25
CA GLY A 749 42.75 19.12 27.10
C GLY A 749 44.27 19.03 27.05
N GLY A 750 44.82 17.82 26.95
CA GLY A 750 46.26 17.65 26.82
C GLY A 750 46.74 16.27 26.36
N LEU A 751 48.05 16.11 26.25
CA LEU A 751 48.69 14.88 25.74
C LEU A 751 48.77 13.73 26.77
N HIS A 752 49.03 14.06 28.03
CA HIS A 752 49.48 13.09 29.04
C HIS A 752 48.38 12.69 30.03
N THR A 753 48.42 11.45 30.53
CA THR A 753 47.70 11.10 31.76
C THR A 753 48.37 11.77 32.95
N LEU A 754 47.65 11.93 34.08
CA LEU A 754 48.27 12.38 35.33
C LEU A 754 49.54 11.58 35.70
N GLU A 755 49.60 10.28 35.34
CA GLU A 755 50.75 9.42 35.59
C GLU A 755 51.98 9.72 34.72
N GLU A 756 51.78 10.31 33.54
CA GLU A 756 52.82 10.70 32.58
C GLU A 756 53.28 12.16 32.75
N MET A 757 52.60 12.94 33.60
CA MET A 757 52.95 14.32 33.93
C MET A 757 54.01 14.37 35.05
N SER A 758 54.70 15.50 35.19
CA SER A 758 55.82 15.64 36.14
C SER A 758 55.41 15.33 37.60
N ARG A 759 56.36 14.90 38.44
CA ARG A 759 56.08 14.60 39.87
C ARG A 759 55.48 15.80 40.62
N ASP A 760 55.86 17.02 40.24
CA ASP A 760 55.35 18.27 40.80
C ASP A 760 53.89 18.53 40.41
N TYR A 761 53.45 17.95 39.28
CA TYR A 761 52.09 17.97 38.76
C TYR A 761 51.17 16.94 39.45
N GLN A 762 51.69 15.76 39.79
CA GLN A 762 50.90 14.67 40.37
C GLN A 762 50.35 15.00 41.76
N GLN A 763 51.14 15.65 42.63
CA GLN A 763 50.74 15.86 44.02
C GLN A 763 49.58 16.86 44.22
N PRO A 764 49.52 18.00 43.50
CA PRO A 764 48.40 18.92 43.59
C PRO A 764 47.08 18.32 43.08
N PHE A 765 47.11 17.52 42.01
CA PHE A 765 45.88 17.11 41.32
C PHE A 765 45.36 15.72 41.71
N TYR A 766 46.04 15.01 42.62
CA TYR A 766 45.60 13.69 43.09
C TYR A 766 44.20 13.73 43.75
N GLY A 767 43.25 12.95 43.20
CA GLY A 767 41.91 12.72 43.78
C GLY A 767 40.83 13.78 43.49
N SER A 768 41.12 14.82 42.68
CA SER A 768 40.16 15.91 42.40
C SER A 768 39.63 15.96 40.95
N TYR A 769 40.03 15.01 40.09
CA TYR A 769 39.69 15.00 38.66
C TYR A 769 39.22 13.65 38.16
N SER A 770 38.39 13.69 37.13
CA SER A 770 38.05 12.52 36.32
C SER A 770 38.86 12.52 35.02
N ASN A 771 39.69 11.50 34.82
CA ASN A 771 40.46 11.31 33.59
C ASN A 771 39.61 10.60 32.54
N ILE A 772 39.42 11.22 31.38
CA ILE A 772 38.67 10.64 30.25
C ILE A 772 39.63 10.51 29.06
N ARG A 773 39.84 9.28 28.62
CA ARG A 773 40.68 8.98 27.46
C ARG A 773 39.93 9.26 26.16
N VAL A 774 40.54 10.05 25.28
CA VAL A 774 40.07 10.29 23.91
C VAL A 774 40.87 9.45 22.93
N SER A 775 40.31 8.30 22.55
CA SER A 775 40.90 7.37 21.56
C SER A 775 40.31 7.58 20.16
N TYR A 776 40.54 6.67 19.20
CA TYR A 776 39.92 6.71 17.88
C TYR A 776 38.38 6.61 17.93
N LEU A 777 37.73 6.99 16.83
CA LEU A 777 36.28 6.82 16.71
C LEU A 777 35.95 5.34 16.60
N ASN A 778 34.97 4.91 17.38
CA ASN A 778 34.38 3.59 17.17
C ASN A 778 33.74 3.51 15.77
N ARG A 779 33.52 2.28 15.29
CA ARG A 779 33.00 2.04 13.94
C ARG A 779 31.67 2.77 13.65
N LYS A 780 30.73 2.84 14.60
CA LYS A 780 29.43 3.54 14.42
C LYS A 780 29.64 5.05 14.25
N ALA A 781 30.50 5.65 15.07
CA ALA A 781 30.81 7.08 15.01
C ALA A 781 31.62 7.44 13.76
N ALA A 782 32.62 6.62 13.40
CA ALA A 782 33.40 6.78 12.19
C ALA A 782 32.54 6.63 10.93
N TRP A 783 31.65 5.64 10.89
CA TRP A 783 30.68 5.47 9.81
C TRP A 783 29.78 6.70 9.66
N ARG A 784 29.23 7.20 10.78
CA ARG A 784 28.39 8.41 10.77
C ARG A 784 29.15 9.64 10.28
N LEU A 785 30.40 9.82 10.73
CA LEU A 785 31.24 10.93 10.25
C LEU A 785 31.45 10.86 8.75
N ILE A 786 31.69 9.67 8.19
CA ILE A 786 31.88 9.47 6.74
C ILE A 786 30.57 9.75 5.99
N THR A 787 29.46 9.10 6.36
CA THR A 787 28.25 9.11 5.52
C THR A 787 27.29 10.26 5.81
N ASN A 788 27.39 10.88 6.99
CA ASN A 788 26.48 11.93 7.44
C ASN A 788 27.19 12.95 8.37
N PRO A 789 28.20 13.68 7.84
CA PRO A 789 28.93 14.71 8.59
C PRO A 789 28.08 15.93 8.94
N THR A 790 26.99 16.20 8.21
CA THR A 790 26.05 17.28 8.52
C THR A 790 24.61 16.84 8.22
N PRO A 791 23.58 17.34 8.93
CA PRO A 791 22.19 16.93 8.71
C PRO A 791 21.66 17.16 7.29
N THR A 792 22.27 18.09 6.55
CA THR A 792 21.91 18.45 5.18
C THR A 792 22.78 17.77 4.13
N PHE A 793 23.71 16.90 4.53
CA PHE A 793 24.62 16.22 3.62
C PHE A 793 23.87 15.18 2.78
N ASN A 794 23.87 15.37 1.46
CA ASN A 794 23.08 14.58 0.52
C ASN A 794 23.93 13.75 -0.46
N LEU A 795 25.26 13.69 -0.27
CA LEU A 795 26.14 12.93 -1.16
C LEU A 795 26.28 11.48 -0.68
N ASN A 796 26.08 10.54 -1.61
CA ASN A 796 26.17 9.11 -1.32
C ASN A 796 27.60 8.58 -1.43
N TYR A 797 27.90 7.52 -0.67
CA TYR A 797 29.14 6.73 -0.78
C TYR A 797 28.82 5.30 -1.22
N GLU A 798 29.68 4.70 -2.02
CA GLU A 798 29.70 3.25 -2.26
C GLU A 798 30.07 2.52 -0.95
N ALA A 799 29.38 1.41 -0.65
CA ALA A 799 29.65 0.65 0.59
C ALA A 799 31.13 0.22 0.71
N LYS A 800 31.74 -0.22 -0.39
CA LYS A 800 33.17 -0.58 -0.44
C LYS A 800 34.09 0.61 -0.18
N ALA A 801 33.71 1.81 -0.60
CA ALA A 801 34.45 3.04 -0.34
C ALA A 801 34.47 3.35 1.17
N VAL A 802 33.32 3.26 1.85
CA VAL A 802 33.23 3.48 3.30
C VAL A 802 34.05 2.45 4.07
N GLU A 803 33.92 1.17 3.73
CA GLU A 803 34.73 0.10 4.33
C GLU A 803 36.23 0.34 4.11
N ARG A 804 36.62 0.80 2.92
CA ARG A 804 38.02 1.12 2.63
C ARG A 804 38.53 2.27 3.49
N ILE A 805 37.77 3.36 3.64
CA ILE A 805 38.13 4.49 4.50
C ILE A 805 38.27 4.04 5.95
N LEU A 806 37.32 3.25 6.46
CA LEU A 806 37.35 2.74 7.83
C LEU A 806 38.55 1.83 8.09
N HIS A 807 38.84 0.94 7.14
CA HIS A 807 40.00 0.06 7.23
C HIS A 807 41.31 0.86 7.26
N GLU A 808 41.52 1.75 6.29
CA GLU A 808 42.78 2.49 6.14
C GLU A 808 43.05 3.48 7.28
N SER A 809 41.99 4.11 7.80
CA SER A 809 42.08 5.08 8.89
C SER A 809 42.10 4.46 10.28
N GLY A 810 41.63 3.21 10.44
CA GLY A 810 41.49 2.56 11.75
C GLY A 810 40.56 3.29 12.74
N GLY A 811 39.68 4.18 12.24
CA GLY A 811 38.85 5.05 13.08
C GLY A 811 39.47 6.38 13.45
N GLN A 812 40.68 6.71 12.96
CA GLN A 812 41.37 7.94 13.30
C GLN A 812 40.64 9.18 12.71
N PRO A 813 40.18 10.13 13.55
CA PRO A 813 39.28 11.20 13.10
C PRO A 813 39.85 12.11 12.00
N TYR A 814 41.11 12.53 12.14
CA TYR A 814 41.77 13.41 11.18
C TYR A 814 41.97 12.74 9.81
N LEU A 815 42.39 11.47 9.79
CA LEU A 815 42.55 10.69 8.57
C LEU A 815 41.20 10.45 7.89
N ILE A 816 40.14 10.12 8.64
CA ILE A 816 38.79 10.00 8.07
C ILE A 816 38.39 11.32 7.40
N GLN A 817 38.49 12.44 8.12
CA GLN A 817 38.15 13.76 7.61
C GLN A 817 38.98 14.09 6.36
N GLN A 818 40.29 13.82 6.39
CA GLN A 818 41.18 14.11 5.27
C GLN A 818 40.86 13.27 4.04
N ILE A 819 40.64 11.96 4.19
CA ILE A 819 40.30 11.07 3.07
C ILE A 819 38.95 11.50 2.46
N CYS A 820 37.94 11.77 3.30
CA CYS A 820 36.62 12.17 2.82
C CYS A 820 36.65 13.54 2.14
N ARG A 821 37.41 14.50 2.69
CA ARG A 821 37.64 15.81 2.09
C ARG A 821 38.27 15.66 0.72
N ASP A 822 39.40 14.95 0.63
CA ASP A 822 40.15 14.78 -0.61
C ASP A 822 39.31 14.02 -1.66
N ALA A 823 38.54 12.99 -1.26
CA ALA A 823 37.66 12.24 -2.17
C ALA A 823 36.51 13.10 -2.71
N LEU A 824 35.94 13.98 -1.88
CA LEU A 824 34.90 14.91 -2.31
C LEU A 824 35.45 15.98 -3.25
N ASP A 825 36.63 16.53 -2.94
CA ASP A 825 37.30 17.49 -3.82
C ASP A 825 37.66 16.83 -5.16
N HIS A 826 38.08 15.56 -5.15
CA HIS A 826 38.31 14.78 -6.36
C HIS A 826 37.03 14.60 -7.19
N LEU A 827 35.91 14.21 -6.56
CA LEU A 827 34.61 14.09 -7.24
C LEU A 827 34.17 15.45 -7.83
N ASN A 828 34.30 16.53 -7.08
CA ASN A 828 33.97 17.87 -7.56
C ASN A 828 34.83 18.26 -8.77
N HIS A 829 36.13 17.98 -8.73
CA HIS A 829 37.03 18.23 -9.86
C HIS A 829 36.61 17.43 -11.11
N GLU A 830 36.26 16.14 -10.94
CA GLU A 830 35.79 15.33 -12.08
C GLU A 830 34.46 15.81 -12.65
N LEU A 831 33.50 16.16 -11.79
CA LEU A 831 32.16 16.59 -12.21
C LEU A 831 32.17 17.99 -12.80
N PHE A 832 32.92 18.94 -12.24
CA PHE A 832 32.79 20.36 -12.60
C PHE A 832 33.94 20.90 -13.44
N ASP A 833 35.19 20.48 -13.17
CA ASP A 833 36.35 21.00 -13.90
C ASP A 833 36.65 20.18 -15.16
N LEU A 834 36.46 18.86 -15.08
CA LEU A 834 36.68 17.93 -16.21
C LEU A 834 35.41 17.60 -16.99
N ASP A 835 34.25 18.07 -16.52
CA ASP A 835 32.92 17.84 -17.10
C ASP A 835 32.62 16.35 -17.40
N LYS A 836 33.13 15.45 -16.55
CA LYS A 836 32.94 14.00 -16.75
C LYS A 836 31.51 13.59 -16.39
N GLU A 837 30.84 12.90 -17.32
CA GLU A 837 29.58 12.22 -17.05
C GLU A 837 29.83 10.92 -16.26
N ARG A 838 29.60 10.97 -14.95
CA ARG A 838 29.66 9.80 -14.06
C ARG A 838 28.63 9.89 -12.94
N GLU A 839 28.45 8.79 -12.22
CA GLU A 839 27.55 8.74 -11.07
C GLU A 839 27.96 9.77 -9.99
N VAL A 840 26.96 10.47 -9.46
CA VAL A 840 27.13 11.53 -8.44
C VAL A 840 27.17 10.90 -7.03
N ARG A 841 28.21 10.11 -6.79
CA ARG A 841 28.53 9.48 -5.49
C ARG A 841 30.03 9.20 -5.39
N ILE A 842 30.53 9.08 -4.17
CA ILE A 842 31.92 8.68 -3.89
C ILE A 842 32.07 7.17 -4.09
N LEU A 843 32.85 6.78 -5.08
CA LEU A 843 33.18 5.40 -5.43
C LEU A 843 34.46 4.94 -4.74
N LEU A 844 34.69 3.62 -4.72
CA LEU A 844 35.95 3.06 -4.22
C LEU A 844 37.16 3.63 -4.99
N SER A 845 37.03 3.82 -6.30
CA SER A 845 38.09 4.40 -7.14
C SER A 845 38.49 5.82 -6.71
N ASP A 846 37.55 6.62 -6.21
CA ASP A 846 37.82 7.99 -5.76
C ASP A 846 38.67 7.97 -4.49
N VAL A 847 38.35 7.05 -3.58
CA VAL A 847 39.13 6.83 -2.36
C VAL A 847 40.53 6.30 -2.71
N GLU A 848 40.64 5.37 -3.65
CA GLU A 848 41.93 4.83 -4.08
C GLU A 848 42.80 5.90 -4.77
N ALA A 849 42.20 6.77 -5.59
CA ALA A 849 42.90 7.86 -6.26
C ALA A 849 43.53 8.85 -5.27
N VAL A 850 42.88 9.10 -4.13
CA VAL A 850 43.39 10.08 -3.15
C VAL A 850 44.38 9.49 -2.15
N LEU A 851 44.47 8.16 -2.01
CA LEU A 851 45.35 7.46 -1.07
C LEU A 851 46.80 7.24 -1.58
N GLY A 852 47.23 7.90 -2.65
CA GLY A 852 48.60 7.84 -3.19
C GLY A 852 49.62 8.71 -2.44
N GLU A 853 50.82 8.89 -2.99
CA GLU A 853 51.93 9.64 -2.33
C GLU A 853 51.55 11.06 -1.88
N GLY A 854 50.66 11.73 -2.63
CA GLY A 854 50.18 13.07 -2.30
C GLY A 854 49.44 13.14 -0.96
N PHE A 855 48.82 12.03 -0.53
CA PHE A 855 48.11 11.93 0.73
C PHE A 855 49.03 12.16 1.93
N PHE A 856 50.19 11.50 1.93
CA PHE A 856 51.16 11.58 3.02
C PHE A 856 51.76 12.98 3.17
N ARG A 857 51.91 13.73 2.06
CA ARG A 857 52.33 15.15 2.08
C ARG A 857 51.27 16.05 2.70
N ARG A 858 49.99 15.84 2.40
CA ARG A 858 48.90 16.62 3.01
C ARG A 858 48.64 16.23 4.47
N GLY A 859 48.86 14.97 4.82
CA GLY A 859 48.66 14.41 6.16
C GLY A 859 49.88 14.47 7.08
N THR A 860 50.98 15.11 6.65
CA THR A 860 52.28 15.11 7.33
C THR A 860 52.16 15.50 8.80
N VAL A 861 51.28 16.44 9.13
CA VAL A 861 51.09 16.92 10.50
C VAL A 861 50.58 15.82 11.46
N TYR A 862 49.81 14.85 10.97
CA TYR A 862 49.43 13.68 11.77
C TYR A 862 50.60 12.71 11.89
N PHE A 863 51.18 12.28 10.77
CA PHE A 863 52.18 11.22 10.75
C PHE A 863 53.48 11.61 11.48
N ASP A 864 54.05 12.78 11.16
CA ASP A 864 55.21 13.30 11.89
C ASP A 864 54.85 13.64 13.34
N GLY A 865 53.62 14.06 13.61
CA GLY A 865 53.14 14.32 14.97
C GLY A 865 53.03 13.06 15.84
N VAL A 866 52.68 11.90 15.27
CA VAL A 866 52.74 10.61 15.95
C VAL A 866 54.19 10.16 16.11
N TRP A 867 54.99 10.31 15.06
CA TRP A 867 56.40 9.90 15.09
C TRP A 867 57.25 10.71 16.08
N SER A 868 57.04 12.02 16.18
CA SER A 868 57.79 12.90 17.07
C SER A 868 57.56 12.63 18.56
N GLN A 869 56.48 11.93 18.90
CA GLN A 869 56.14 11.57 20.28
C GLN A 869 56.84 10.29 20.75
N THR A 870 57.58 9.61 19.89
CA THR A 870 58.45 8.51 20.32
C THR A 870 59.61 9.05 21.16
N GLU A 871 59.68 8.60 22.41
CA GLU A 871 60.58 9.07 23.46
C GLU A 871 62.01 8.54 23.30
N ASN A 872 62.16 7.32 22.76
CA ASN A 872 63.46 6.65 22.70
C ASN A 872 63.70 5.91 21.37
N GLU A 873 64.97 5.55 21.14
CA GLU A 873 65.40 4.85 19.92
C GLU A 873 64.87 3.42 19.81
N ALA A 874 64.65 2.75 20.95
CA ALA A 874 64.07 1.40 20.99
C ALA A 874 62.64 1.36 20.43
N GLN A 875 61.79 2.33 20.79
CA GLN A 875 60.43 2.49 20.25
C GLN A 875 60.47 2.65 18.72
N ARG A 876 61.33 3.55 18.22
CA ARG A 876 61.48 3.80 16.78
C ARG A 876 61.92 2.53 16.05
N ARG A 877 62.90 1.81 16.60
CA ARG A 877 63.41 0.55 16.04
C ARG A 877 62.33 -0.53 15.99
N ILE A 878 61.50 -0.66 17.03
CA ILE A 878 60.39 -1.62 17.06
C ILE A 878 59.35 -1.27 16.00
N LEU A 879 58.90 -0.01 15.93
CA LEU A 879 57.89 0.43 14.96
C LEU A 879 58.39 0.31 13.50
N GLN A 880 59.65 0.67 13.23
CA GLN A 880 60.30 0.45 11.92
C GLN A 880 60.35 -1.03 11.56
N THR A 881 60.71 -1.89 12.50
CA THR A 881 60.77 -3.34 12.27
C THR A 881 59.38 -3.89 11.96
N MET A 882 58.37 -3.48 12.74
CA MET A 882 56.99 -3.85 12.50
C MET A 882 56.51 -3.42 11.11
N ALA A 883 56.96 -2.26 10.61
CA ALA A 883 56.59 -1.71 9.32
C ALA A 883 57.14 -2.46 8.09
N ARG A 884 58.02 -3.44 8.28
CA ARG A 884 58.63 -4.21 7.17
C ARG A 884 57.69 -5.25 6.55
N ARG A 885 56.64 -5.67 7.26
CA ARG A 885 55.68 -6.68 6.78
C ARG A 885 54.26 -6.33 7.22
N ASP A 886 53.28 -6.71 6.42
CA ASP A 886 51.86 -6.42 6.70
C ASP A 886 51.23 -7.37 7.75
N THR A 887 51.93 -8.45 8.14
CA THR A 887 51.43 -9.45 9.10
C THR A 887 51.80 -9.11 10.54
N ALA A 888 50.94 -9.50 11.50
CA ALA A 888 51.16 -9.30 12.92
C ALA A 888 52.47 -9.95 13.43
N TRP A 889 53.01 -9.43 14.51
CA TRP A 889 54.31 -9.79 15.10
C TRP A 889 54.16 -10.36 16.51
N SER A 890 54.70 -11.55 16.76
CA SER A 890 54.86 -12.07 18.11
C SER A 890 56.02 -11.39 18.84
N LEU A 891 56.01 -11.44 20.18
CA LEU A 891 57.12 -10.93 21.01
C LEU A 891 58.46 -11.60 20.67
N SER A 892 58.45 -12.91 20.41
CA SER A 892 59.65 -13.67 20.04
C SER A 892 60.23 -13.23 18.69
N GLU A 893 59.37 -13.02 17.68
CA GLU A 893 59.83 -12.55 16.37
C GLU A 893 60.39 -11.12 16.44
N LEU A 894 59.80 -10.24 17.27
CA LEU A 894 60.33 -8.90 17.48
C LEU A 894 61.66 -8.91 18.23
N ALA A 895 61.82 -9.76 19.23
CA ALA A 895 63.08 -9.92 19.96
C ALA A 895 64.21 -10.37 19.02
N GLU A 896 63.95 -11.34 18.16
CA GLU A 896 64.91 -11.81 17.16
C GLU A 896 65.28 -10.71 16.14
N ALA A 897 64.29 -9.98 15.63
CA ALA A 897 64.52 -8.96 14.60
C ALA A 897 65.14 -7.65 15.13
N THR A 898 64.83 -7.25 16.37
CA THR A 898 65.29 -5.99 16.96
C THR A 898 66.52 -6.14 17.85
N GLN A 899 66.89 -7.36 18.26
CA GLN A 899 67.96 -7.64 19.24
C GLN A 899 67.75 -6.92 20.59
N LEU A 900 66.50 -6.59 20.94
CA LEU A 900 66.13 -6.03 22.24
C LEU A 900 65.63 -7.14 23.18
N SER A 901 65.66 -6.89 24.48
CA SER A 901 65.13 -7.86 25.45
C SER A 901 63.60 -7.98 25.32
N PRO A 902 63.00 -9.16 25.56
CA PRO A 902 61.54 -9.32 25.53
C PRO A 902 60.80 -8.40 26.52
N GLU A 903 61.42 -8.09 27.66
CA GLU A 903 60.88 -7.18 28.67
C GLU A 903 60.80 -5.74 28.13
N ASP A 904 61.90 -5.24 27.54
CA ASP A 904 61.93 -3.91 26.93
C ASP A 904 60.89 -3.79 25.81
N ILE A 905 60.80 -4.81 24.94
CA ILE A 905 59.83 -4.82 23.83
C ILE A 905 58.40 -4.78 24.36
N GLN A 906 58.10 -5.59 25.38
CA GLN A 906 56.77 -5.61 25.97
C GLN A 906 56.41 -4.26 26.60
N GLU A 907 57.35 -3.61 27.30
CA GLU A 907 57.15 -2.26 27.83
C GLU A 907 56.85 -1.24 26.73
N GLN A 908 57.66 -1.23 25.65
CA GLN A 908 57.47 -0.29 24.54
C GLN A 908 56.18 -0.56 23.74
N LEU A 909 55.75 -1.82 23.60
CA LEU A 909 54.48 -2.17 22.97
C LEU A 909 53.28 -1.78 23.83
N LEU A 910 53.39 -1.89 25.16
CA LEU A 910 52.35 -1.42 26.08
C LEU A 910 52.23 0.11 26.03
N TRP A 911 53.35 0.83 25.96
CA TRP A 911 53.35 2.27 25.66
C TRP A 911 52.65 2.55 24.33
N ALA A 912 53.07 1.92 23.23
CA ALA A 912 52.48 2.15 21.91
C ALA A 912 50.98 1.78 21.85
N LYS A 913 50.52 0.81 22.64
CA LYS A 913 49.10 0.45 22.80
C LYS A 913 48.32 1.51 23.59
N ARG A 914 48.90 2.08 24.65
CA ARG A 914 48.29 3.19 25.41
C ARG A 914 48.12 4.44 24.54
N HIS A 915 49.00 4.64 23.58
CA HIS A 915 48.95 5.75 22.63
C HIS A 915 48.23 5.43 21.31
N ASP A 916 47.52 4.29 21.21
CA ASP A 916 46.75 3.88 20.02
C ASP A 916 47.58 3.76 18.72
N ILE A 917 48.87 3.49 18.82
CA ILE A 917 49.76 3.27 17.68
C ILE A 917 49.67 1.81 17.22
N VAL A 918 49.68 0.87 18.17
CA VAL A 918 49.61 -0.58 17.94
C VAL A 918 48.47 -1.22 18.72
N GLN A 919 48.05 -2.40 18.26
CA GLN A 919 47.03 -3.23 18.90
C GLN A 919 47.42 -4.71 18.85
N GLN A 920 46.74 -5.52 19.65
CA GLN A 920 46.85 -6.97 19.56
C GLN A 920 45.97 -7.50 18.42
N ALA A 921 46.46 -8.48 17.67
CA ALA A 921 45.72 -9.09 16.57
C ALA A 921 44.53 -9.93 17.06
N ALA A 922 43.42 -9.89 16.31
CA ALA A 922 42.23 -10.67 16.64
C ALA A 922 42.50 -12.18 16.49
N GLY A 923 42.20 -12.97 17.52
CA GLY A 923 42.30 -14.43 17.51
C GLY A 923 43.61 -15.01 18.09
N ASN A 924 44.66 -14.21 18.26
CA ASN A 924 45.90 -14.65 18.91
C ASN A 924 46.43 -13.51 19.79
N GLY A 925 46.07 -13.50 21.08
CA GLY A 925 46.35 -12.40 22.03
C GLY A 925 47.84 -12.12 22.30
N SER A 926 48.75 -12.85 21.66
CA SER A 926 50.20 -12.73 21.74
C SER A 926 50.84 -11.95 20.57
N ALA A 927 50.10 -11.66 19.49
CA ALA A 927 50.62 -10.99 18.30
C ALA A 927 50.18 -9.53 18.22
N TRP A 928 51.06 -8.67 17.69
CA TRP A 928 50.96 -7.21 17.66
C TRP A 928 50.97 -6.67 16.24
N GLN A 929 50.16 -5.65 15.96
CA GLN A 929 50.07 -5.01 14.65
C GLN A 929 49.79 -3.51 14.81
N PHE A 930 50.02 -2.74 13.75
CA PHE A 930 49.59 -1.34 13.75
C PHE A 930 48.07 -1.23 13.87
N TRP A 931 47.62 -0.23 14.63
CA TRP A 931 46.20 0.08 14.69
C TRP A 931 45.72 0.72 13.38
N VAL A 932 46.50 1.66 12.86
CA VAL A 932 46.18 2.46 11.66
C VAL A 932 47.04 1.97 10.48
N PRO A 933 46.45 1.31 9.46
CA PRO A 933 47.20 0.84 8.29
C PRO A 933 47.92 1.95 7.51
N LEU A 934 47.36 3.16 7.48
CA LEU A 934 48.04 4.31 6.88
C LEU A 934 49.33 4.70 7.61
N MET A 935 49.40 4.56 8.95
CA MET A 935 50.62 4.81 9.71
C MET A 935 51.69 3.77 9.38
N HIS A 936 51.29 2.50 9.28
CA HIS A 936 52.16 1.41 8.84
C HIS A 936 52.79 1.70 7.47
N ARG A 937 51.96 2.06 6.48
CA ARG A 937 52.43 2.43 5.13
C ARG A 937 53.37 3.63 5.14
N TRP A 938 53.04 4.67 5.90
CA TRP A 938 53.88 5.87 5.98
C TRP A 938 55.26 5.59 6.56
N ILE A 939 55.37 4.82 7.65
CA ILE A 939 56.67 4.44 8.22
C ILE A 939 57.48 3.67 7.19
N ARG A 940 56.85 2.73 6.49
CA ARG A 940 57.50 1.92 5.45
C ARG A 940 58.04 2.75 4.29
N GLU A 941 57.35 3.83 3.91
CA GLU A 941 57.73 4.67 2.76
C GLU A 941 58.68 5.83 3.12
N LYS A 942 58.67 6.30 4.38
CA LYS A 942 59.37 7.55 4.78
C LYS A 942 60.41 7.39 5.87
N LYS A 943 60.39 6.29 6.63
CA LYS A 943 61.26 6.07 7.80
C LYS A 943 62.04 4.75 7.76
N LEU A 944 61.77 3.90 6.77
CA LEU A 944 62.64 2.80 6.34
C LEU A 944 63.48 3.28 5.16
#